data_AF-A0A1H7YBC6-F1
#
_entry.id   AF-A0A1H7YBC6-F1
#
_cell.length_a   1.000
_cell.length_b   1.000
_cell.length_c   1.000
_cell.angle_alpha   90.00
_cell.angle_beta   90.00
_cell.angle_gamma   90.00
#
_symmetry.space_group_name_H-M   'P 1'
#
loop_
_entity.id
_entity.type
_entity.pdbx_description
1 polymer ?
#
loop_
_entity_poly.entity_id
_entity_poly.type
_entity_poly.pdbx_seq_one_letter_code
_entity_poly.pdbx_strand_id
1 'polypeptide(L)'
;MRTTYLILIVLFSNFYFAQTLAENKINTPTSPEVAMFKRFGDIPVSLYTGVAGTTVPLYSLNVNGFSIPISLDYQASGIKLDDQATWVGLGWNLMPEGVIYQNVRGKADQLDVSYVSPNEYAAFYDRLATYPGGTGRFKVVKQRGYADYDWCMPTSGIPLCFPPSPPINSDADVVVNDLVYRKYGEVDTFRFNFFGHTGSFFINLQTRQVVLIDKSEDIQFDVSEGSIVATDDKGIKYTFGEREIFTSYYGNPLTSDFSSRSYKITQIELPTKQKIFFDYENANYSFYTFSQSKNVDKYGYNLGYTFCDGKINKQYQNPFAIMNASDVKMLKKIRTDDVIAQFNLEGRDDINILSTNNVKRLQSIDIMNARTNKKLKTVDFNYSYFPYIDDFPSVVFPSNLLNPTLKDALGKRLKLDKVSISTYDSSENKINIGENYDFEYNLTNTLPPKVSFAKDFWGFYNGHSSNILLPDLRFYIQSSTGLPIDYEFNNRYSNKTFVDAYMLKKIKYPTKGYTEFDYEINSFKNQFIPSHDQVIDLTKTYLLNNTGIGGYSSPHKDTLTIKVTAGPKTIRFLNRFSGGFDGGPYGPQSKRYDFYQLVNAGASIQFMKLKTNANGTTNTQVLKQWDLASLTNASTFNQTYSYEWEEIYTIDSVDPDPTTRYMVKLNLNPNMYVPADMYHSAGVFSTVTYIDSPAVGSGFTCFGHGPRIKSVKNYSLQGTLAEWKNYEYDEGILHNKISPLMEKDYYCFDCTPSTYCSGNASYNNFWYISDQVTSNEFDAVGYGKVIEKKFSVDNPLQSKGSTEYYYNNHENATANFFPVIKNQTNGLIREKLTKDSNNNLLQADTYIYKNLIPFNQFYSVRPEKKFLLGGTGKDPVLASSGEYDGISKYHYYITPMMSESHKIDTIIHKQYFNNNILQSVETFTYNSKGSIWLHTNQASNEKIKTEYEYADIVGNAYLESKKMFGIPLVTRVERTADNITKTLSLSEIKYPESNAEAAQKTAGLPLPYSLLDYNVNDINNNIYPPSFMVNFSYDQYDIKGNLQQYSSKDGVPTAIIWGYNNTQPIAKIVGATYAQVSSFVAAIVSASDTDASAVPNNDESALLTALDNFRKDSNMAGYQITTYTYDPLIGVRSITPPSGVREIYLYDAANRLKEIREGSQSGKLLKEFNYNYKN
;
A
#
# COMPACT_ATOMS: atom_id res chain seq x y z
N MET A 1 2.20 9.56 -56.73
CA MET A 1 1.17 8.80 -57.45
C MET A 1 1.15 7.37 -56.93
N ARG A 2 -0.03 6.90 -56.48
CA ARG A 2 -0.53 5.51 -56.53
C ARG A 2 0.25 4.40 -55.76
N THR A 3 -0.23 4.00 -54.56
CA THR A 3 -1.05 2.78 -54.23
C THR A 3 -0.15 1.60 -53.75
N THR A 4 -0.42 0.78 -52.71
CA THR A 4 -1.63 0.48 -51.91
C THR A 4 -1.24 -0.22 -50.59
N TYR A 5 -2.00 0.08 -49.53
CA TYR A 5 -2.17 -0.65 -48.27
C TYR A 5 -2.60 -2.13 -48.49
N LEU A 6 -2.03 -3.14 -47.81
CA LEU A 6 -2.74 -4.39 -47.41
C LEU A 6 -1.95 -5.45 -46.58
N ILE A 7 -1.28 -5.16 -45.45
CA ILE A 7 -0.77 -6.26 -44.57
C ILE A 7 -0.87 -5.91 -43.07
N LEU A 8 -2.07 -5.63 -42.57
CA LEU A 8 -2.27 -5.48 -41.11
C LEU A 8 -3.56 -6.09 -40.55
N ILE A 9 -4.36 -6.81 -41.35
CA ILE A 9 -5.71 -7.27 -40.93
C ILE A 9 -5.87 -8.80 -40.90
N VAL A 10 -4.90 -9.60 -41.38
CA VAL A 10 -5.12 -11.06 -41.57
C VAL A 10 -4.56 -11.94 -40.42
N LEU A 11 -3.93 -11.38 -39.39
CA LEU A 11 -3.48 -12.17 -38.22
C LEU A 11 -4.43 -12.15 -37.01
N PHE A 12 -5.62 -11.56 -37.14
CA PHE A 12 -6.62 -11.51 -36.05
C PHE A 12 -7.87 -12.40 -36.27
N SER A 13 -7.97 -13.12 -37.39
CA SER A 13 -9.16 -13.92 -37.72
C SER A 13 -8.97 -15.40 -37.41
N ASN A 14 -8.96 -15.76 -36.13
CA ASN A 14 -9.44 -17.05 -35.59
C ASN A 14 -9.44 -17.00 -34.05
N PHE A 15 -10.07 -15.99 -33.47
CA PHE A 15 -10.57 -16.10 -32.10
C PHE A 15 -12.04 -16.52 -32.19
N TYR A 16 -12.35 -17.76 -31.85
CA TYR A 16 -13.72 -18.15 -31.54
C TYR A 16 -14.20 -17.23 -30.41
N PHE A 17 -15.12 -16.32 -30.71
CA PHE A 17 -15.77 -15.48 -29.72
C PHE A 17 -16.73 -16.32 -28.87
N ALA A 18 -16.22 -16.93 -27.81
CA ALA A 18 -17.00 -17.09 -26.61
C ALA A 18 -16.94 -15.74 -25.86
N GLN A 19 -18.05 -15.00 -25.82
CA GLN A 19 -18.15 -13.81 -24.97
C GLN A 19 -18.04 -14.29 -23.52
N THR A 20 -16.91 -14.04 -22.89
CA THR A 20 -16.69 -14.37 -21.50
C THR A 20 -16.81 -13.10 -20.68
N LEU A 21 -17.63 -13.16 -19.62
CA LEU A 21 -17.76 -12.17 -18.56
C LEU A 21 -16.49 -12.19 -17.68
N ALA A 22 -15.31 -11.98 -18.28
CA ALA A 22 -14.10 -11.75 -17.50
C ALA A 22 -14.21 -10.34 -16.92
N GLU A 23 -14.21 -10.22 -15.59
CA GLU A 23 -14.05 -8.93 -14.92
C GLU A 23 -12.67 -8.38 -15.29
N ASN A 24 -12.62 -7.38 -16.17
CA ASN A 24 -11.39 -6.67 -16.48
C ASN A 24 -10.78 -6.14 -15.17
N LYS A 25 -9.45 -6.21 -15.02
CA LYS A 25 -8.76 -5.47 -13.96
C LYS A 25 -8.82 -3.98 -14.30
N ILE A 26 -9.90 -3.34 -13.89
CA ILE A 26 -10.20 -1.92 -14.20
C ILE A 26 -9.35 -0.97 -13.34
N ASN A 27 -8.83 -1.46 -12.21
CA ASN A 27 -8.15 -0.66 -11.19
C ASN A 27 -6.74 -1.14 -10.88
N THR A 28 -5.80 -0.77 -11.73
CA THR A 28 -4.36 -0.97 -11.50
C THR A 28 -3.63 0.38 -11.48
N PRO A 29 -2.54 0.53 -10.72
CA PRO A 29 -1.77 1.76 -10.72
C PRO A 29 -1.28 2.17 -12.11
N THR A 30 -1.27 3.47 -12.38
CA THR A 30 -0.88 4.06 -13.68
C THR A 30 0.62 3.94 -13.96
N SER A 31 1.46 3.88 -12.93
CA SER A 31 2.91 3.71 -13.06
C SER A 31 3.50 2.90 -11.89
N PRO A 32 4.74 2.39 -12.02
CA PRO A 32 5.47 1.79 -10.89
C PRO A 32 5.57 2.72 -9.67
N GLU A 33 5.75 4.03 -9.87
CA GLU A 33 5.80 5.05 -8.82
C GLU A 33 4.44 5.15 -8.10
N VAL A 34 3.33 5.15 -8.85
CA VAL A 34 1.99 5.16 -8.26
C VAL A 34 1.68 3.84 -7.54
N ALA A 35 2.18 2.71 -8.04
CA ALA A 35 2.04 1.42 -7.36
C ALA A 35 2.76 1.42 -6.00
N MET A 36 3.98 1.98 -5.95
CA MET A 36 4.73 2.14 -4.71
C MET A 36 4.03 3.10 -3.75
N PHE A 37 3.58 4.26 -4.24
CA PHE A 37 2.75 5.21 -3.49
C PHE A 37 1.51 4.53 -2.86
N LYS A 38 0.76 3.75 -3.65
CA LYS A 38 -0.44 3.06 -3.17
C LYS A 38 -0.06 2.09 -2.04
N ARG A 39 1.06 1.37 -2.17
CA ARG A 39 1.58 0.45 -1.15
C ARG A 39 1.99 1.18 0.13
N PHE A 40 2.65 2.33 0.05
CA PHE A 40 3.00 3.14 1.23
C PHE A 40 1.74 3.59 2.00
N GLY A 41 0.66 3.94 1.29
CA GLY A 41 -0.63 4.25 1.91
C GLY A 41 -1.40 3.03 2.42
N ASP A 42 -1.29 1.88 1.73
CA ASP A 42 -1.98 0.65 2.10
C ASP A 42 -1.28 -0.19 3.17
N ILE A 43 0.02 -0.03 3.37
CA ILE A 43 0.74 -0.75 4.42
C ILE A 43 1.65 0.27 5.09
N PRO A 44 1.17 1.02 6.09
CA PRO A 44 1.97 2.08 6.69
C PRO A 44 3.23 1.50 7.34
N VAL A 45 4.34 2.24 7.21
CA VAL A 45 5.58 1.97 7.95
C VAL A 45 5.29 2.14 9.44
N SER A 46 5.28 1.03 10.18
CA SER A 46 4.96 1.02 11.59
C SER A 46 5.39 -0.28 12.24
N LEU A 47 5.71 -0.24 13.53
CA LEU A 47 5.88 -1.45 14.34
C LEU A 47 4.61 -2.31 14.31
N TYR A 48 3.42 -1.70 14.24
CA TYR A 48 2.13 -2.38 14.19
C TYR A 48 2.00 -3.37 13.01
N THR A 49 2.52 -3.02 11.83
CA THR A 49 2.53 -3.88 10.64
C THR A 49 3.82 -4.68 10.51
N GLY A 50 4.82 -4.37 11.35
CA GLY A 50 6.17 -4.90 11.25
C GLY A 50 6.93 -4.41 10.02
N VAL A 51 6.41 -3.44 9.27
CA VAL A 51 7.10 -2.89 8.11
C VAL A 51 8.06 -1.81 8.55
N ALA A 52 9.35 -2.04 8.31
CA ALA A 52 10.39 -1.03 8.47
C ALA A 52 10.44 -0.11 7.25
N GLY A 53 10.73 1.17 7.49
CA GLY A 53 11.01 2.16 6.46
C GLY A 53 12.39 2.75 6.65
N THR A 54 13.07 3.04 5.55
CA THR A 54 14.37 3.72 5.56
C THR A 54 14.35 4.89 4.60
N THR A 55 14.67 6.08 5.11
CA THR A 55 14.76 7.31 4.32
C THR A 55 16.22 7.73 4.19
N VAL A 56 16.67 7.96 2.96
CA VAL A 56 17.98 8.50 2.62
C VAL A 56 17.79 9.95 2.14
N PRO A 57 18.13 10.96 2.96
CA PRO A 57 18.00 12.36 2.58
C PRO A 57 19.07 12.75 1.54
N LEU A 58 18.65 13.37 0.44
CA LEU A 58 19.54 13.81 -0.63
C LEU A 58 19.68 15.34 -0.67
N TYR A 59 18.56 16.05 -0.58
CA TYR A 59 18.50 17.52 -0.55
C TYR A 59 17.17 18.00 0.05
N SER A 60 17.07 19.27 0.47
CA SER A 60 15.79 19.89 0.85
C SER A 60 15.68 21.29 0.25
N LEU A 61 14.61 21.55 -0.52
CA LEU A 61 14.30 22.87 -1.06
C LEU A 61 13.51 23.66 -0.01
N ASN A 62 13.96 24.87 0.34
CA ASN A 62 13.29 25.70 1.34
C ASN A 62 12.77 26.99 0.69
N VAL A 63 11.49 27.32 0.92
CA VAL A 63 10.83 28.52 0.41
C VAL A 63 9.94 29.11 1.51
N ASN A 64 10.24 30.29 2.04
CA ASN A 64 9.48 30.98 3.09
C ASN A 64 9.01 30.07 4.26
N GLY A 65 9.90 29.21 4.77
CA GLY A 65 9.61 28.30 5.89
C GLY A 65 8.90 26.99 5.49
N PHE A 66 8.53 26.81 4.22
CA PHE A 66 8.08 25.54 3.67
C PHE A 66 9.26 24.74 3.12
N SER A 67 9.36 23.45 3.45
CA SER A 67 10.46 22.57 3.03
C SER A 67 9.96 21.41 2.18
N ILE A 68 10.61 21.18 1.04
CA ILE A 68 10.36 20.04 0.15
C ILE A 68 11.57 19.10 0.23
N PRO A 69 11.43 17.93 0.89
CA PRO A 69 12.49 16.95 0.95
C PRO A 69 12.63 16.21 -0.40
N ILE A 70 13.87 16.15 -0.90
CA ILE A 70 14.27 15.21 -1.95
C ILE A 70 14.98 14.05 -1.25
N SER A 71 14.31 12.91 -1.17
CA SER A 71 14.80 11.75 -0.43
C SER A 71 14.39 10.44 -1.12
N LEU A 72 15.21 9.41 -0.90
CA LEU A 72 14.88 8.04 -1.27
C LEU A 72 14.26 7.32 -0.10
N ASP A 73 13.10 6.72 -0.31
CA ASP A 73 12.42 5.93 0.70
C ASP A 73 12.35 4.47 0.27
N TYR A 74 12.73 3.57 1.17
CA TYR A 74 12.58 2.13 1.03
C TYR A 74 11.55 1.63 2.03
N GLN A 75 10.57 0.84 1.57
CA GLN A 75 9.60 0.18 2.43
C GLN A 75 9.81 -1.34 2.42
N ALA A 76 10.03 -1.91 3.60
CA ALA A 76 10.37 -3.32 3.76
C ALA A 76 9.16 -4.26 3.87
N SER A 77 8.09 -4.03 3.12
CA SER A 77 6.91 -4.92 3.07
C SER A 77 7.09 -6.14 2.15
N GLY A 78 8.31 -6.38 1.66
CA GLY A 78 8.66 -7.43 0.71
C GLY A 78 8.51 -7.06 -0.76
N ILE A 79 9.13 -7.87 -1.63
CA ILE A 79 9.08 -7.74 -3.08
C ILE A 79 8.16 -8.81 -3.65
N LYS A 80 7.05 -8.41 -4.26
CA LYS A 80 6.18 -9.33 -5.00
C LYS A 80 6.80 -9.67 -6.35
N LEU A 81 6.44 -10.84 -6.87
CA LEU A 81 7.03 -11.35 -8.10
C LEU A 81 6.69 -10.46 -9.30
N ASP A 82 5.48 -9.90 -9.35
CA ASP A 82 5.00 -8.97 -10.37
C ASP A 82 5.32 -7.48 -10.08
N ASP A 83 6.03 -7.17 -8.99
CA ASP A 83 6.46 -5.80 -8.70
C ASP A 83 7.39 -5.27 -9.79
N GLN A 84 7.18 -4.00 -10.12
CA GLN A 84 7.92 -3.27 -11.13
C GLN A 84 8.81 -2.25 -10.43
N ALA A 85 10.07 -2.16 -10.84
CA ALA A 85 10.98 -1.19 -10.27
C ALA A 85 10.58 0.23 -10.69
N THR A 86 10.57 1.15 -9.74
CA THR A 86 10.41 2.58 -10.04
C THR A 86 11.61 3.08 -10.84
N TRP A 87 11.56 4.30 -11.35
CA TRP A 87 12.69 4.99 -11.96
C TRP A 87 13.96 5.10 -11.08
N VAL A 88 13.89 4.80 -9.78
CA VAL A 88 15.03 4.75 -8.84
C VAL A 88 15.34 3.34 -8.32
N GLY A 89 14.68 2.29 -8.83
CA GLY A 89 14.97 0.89 -8.50
C GLY A 89 13.86 0.15 -7.75
N LEU A 90 14.00 -1.18 -7.66
CA LEU A 90 13.01 -2.06 -7.03
C LEU A 90 12.91 -1.79 -5.52
N GLY A 91 11.69 -1.57 -5.03
CA GLY A 91 11.43 -1.29 -3.61
C GLY A 91 11.74 0.13 -3.15
N TRP A 92 12.34 0.96 -4.01
CA TRP A 92 12.66 2.36 -3.72
C TRP A 92 11.64 3.31 -4.31
N ASN A 93 11.33 4.39 -3.59
CA ASN A 93 10.56 5.53 -4.07
C ASN A 93 11.41 6.81 -3.93
N LEU A 94 11.13 7.81 -4.77
CA LEU A 94 11.73 9.13 -4.65
C LEU A 94 10.66 10.15 -4.24
N MET A 95 10.82 10.77 -3.07
CA MET A 95 10.13 12.02 -2.76
C MET A 95 10.85 13.16 -3.51
N PRO A 96 10.12 14.05 -4.21
CA PRO A 96 8.98 14.77 -3.64
C PRO A 96 7.66 14.64 -4.41
N GLU A 97 7.45 13.60 -5.22
CA GLU A 97 6.21 13.47 -6.00
C GLU A 97 4.97 13.30 -5.12
N GLY A 98 4.21 14.40 -4.94
CA GLY A 98 2.86 14.34 -4.39
C GLY A 98 1.89 13.78 -5.43
N VAL A 99 1.08 12.79 -5.04
CA VAL A 99 0.16 12.09 -5.94
C VAL A 99 -1.23 11.94 -5.31
N ILE A 100 -2.28 12.05 -6.14
CA ILE A 100 -3.62 11.59 -5.82
C ILE A 100 -3.99 10.46 -6.81
N TYR A 101 -4.19 9.25 -6.29
CA TYR A 101 -4.65 8.10 -7.07
C TYR A 101 -6.15 7.93 -6.94
N GLN A 102 -6.86 7.88 -8.07
CA GLN A 102 -8.28 7.58 -8.16
C GLN A 102 -8.48 6.12 -8.56
N ASN A 103 -9.10 5.38 -7.65
CA ASN A 103 -9.61 4.04 -7.90
C ASN A 103 -11.02 4.15 -8.47
N VAL A 104 -11.17 3.93 -9.79
CA VAL A 104 -12.42 4.16 -10.52
C VAL A 104 -13.30 2.92 -10.44
N ARG A 105 -14.49 3.03 -9.84
CA ARG A 105 -15.43 1.91 -9.70
C ARG A 105 -16.64 2.16 -10.60
N GLY A 106 -16.71 1.45 -11.73
CA GLY A 106 -17.68 1.81 -12.76
C GLY A 106 -17.15 2.99 -13.57
N LYS A 107 -17.93 4.06 -13.70
CA LYS A 107 -17.54 5.25 -14.47
C LYS A 107 -17.06 6.36 -13.53
N ALA A 108 -15.99 7.07 -13.92
CA ALA A 108 -15.34 8.08 -13.08
C ALA A 108 -16.27 9.21 -12.62
N ASP A 109 -16.31 9.48 -11.31
CA ASP A 109 -17.29 10.35 -10.64
C ASP A 109 -17.25 11.83 -11.11
N GLN A 110 -16.07 12.39 -11.37
CA GLN A 110 -15.96 13.81 -11.84
C GLN A 110 -16.49 14.06 -13.26
N LEU A 111 -16.74 13.01 -14.05
CA LEU A 111 -17.32 13.14 -15.39
C LEU A 111 -18.84 12.98 -15.39
N ASP A 112 -19.43 12.82 -14.21
CA ASP A 112 -20.84 12.52 -14.07
C ASP A 112 -21.69 13.79 -14.09
N VAL A 113 -22.42 13.98 -15.19
CA VAL A 113 -23.48 14.99 -15.31
C VAL A 113 -24.76 14.31 -14.85
N SER A 114 -25.23 14.62 -13.64
CA SER A 114 -26.45 14.02 -13.09
C SER A 114 -27.64 14.24 -14.04
N TYR A 115 -28.16 13.16 -14.64
CA TYR A 115 -29.47 13.19 -15.30
C TYR A 115 -30.59 12.62 -14.41
N VAL A 116 -30.27 12.11 -13.21
CA VAL A 116 -31.28 11.77 -12.20
C VAL A 116 -31.75 13.04 -11.50
N SER A 117 -33.07 13.24 -11.38
CA SER A 117 -33.57 14.26 -10.46
C SER A 117 -33.21 13.86 -9.03
N PRO A 118 -32.67 14.75 -8.17
CA PRO A 118 -32.29 14.41 -6.79
C PRO A 118 -33.38 13.69 -5.98
N ASN A 119 -34.66 13.93 -6.34
CA ASN A 119 -35.82 13.34 -5.68
C ASN A 119 -36.01 11.85 -6.01
N GLU A 120 -35.78 11.41 -7.25
CA GLU A 120 -35.93 10.00 -7.65
C GLU A 120 -34.83 9.12 -7.05
N TYR A 121 -33.59 9.64 -7.02
CA TYR A 121 -32.48 8.98 -6.36
C TYR A 121 -32.69 8.91 -4.84
N ALA A 122 -33.19 9.98 -4.22
CA ALA A 122 -33.55 9.98 -2.80
C ALA A 122 -34.62 8.94 -2.47
N ALA A 123 -35.68 8.84 -3.28
CA ALA A 123 -36.72 7.83 -3.09
C ALA A 123 -36.20 6.39 -3.25
N PHE A 124 -35.31 6.15 -4.22
CA PHE A 124 -34.59 4.88 -4.36
C PHE A 124 -33.77 4.57 -3.11
N TYR A 125 -32.99 5.54 -2.65
CA TYR A 125 -32.12 5.42 -1.48
C TYR A 125 -32.91 5.15 -0.19
N ASP A 126 -33.96 5.91 0.10
CA ASP A 126 -34.79 5.75 1.30
C ASP A 126 -35.42 4.35 1.37
N ARG A 127 -35.83 3.82 0.22
CA ARG A 127 -36.36 2.45 0.13
C ARG A 127 -35.28 1.38 0.36
N LEU A 128 -34.06 1.59 -0.13
CA LEU A 128 -32.93 0.71 0.16
C LEU A 128 -32.52 0.75 1.64
N ALA A 129 -32.55 1.95 2.25
CA ALA A 129 -32.21 2.16 3.65
C ALA A 129 -33.20 1.47 4.60
N THR A 130 -34.49 1.48 4.24
CA THR A 130 -35.60 0.91 5.02
C THR A 130 -35.83 -0.60 4.84
N TYR A 131 -35.14 -1.25 3.90
CA TYR A 131 -35.34 -2.68 3.60
C TYR A 131 -34.97 -3.58 4.80
N PRO A 132 -35.91 -4.41 5.33
CA PRO A 132 -35.65 -5.28 6.47
C PRO A 132 -34.78 -6.50 6.11
N GLY A 133 -33.96 -6.98 7.04
CA GLY A 133 -33.25 -8.27 6.90
C GLY A 133 -31.73 -8.21 6.65
N GLY A 134 -31.06 -7.09 6.91
CA GLY A 134 -29.59 -7.03 6.90
C GLY A 134 -29.06 -6.27 8.11
N THR A 135 -28.80 -6.97 9.22
CA THR A 135 -28.29 -6.37 10.47
C THR A 135 -26.77 -6.14 10.46
N GLY A 136 -26.17 -5.89 9.29
CA GLY A 136 -24.71 -5.74 9.14
C GLY A 136 -24.31 -4.56 8.25
N ARG A 137 -23.01 -4.22 8.26
CA ARG A 137 -22.43 -3.13 7.45
C ARG A 137 -22.74 -3.31 5.95
N PHE A 138 -22.73 -4.52 5.39
CA PHE A 138 -23.06 -4.77 3.98
C PHE A 138 -24.52 -5.20 3.77
N LYS A 139 -25.18 -4.71 2.72
CA LYS A 139 -26.55 -5.11 2.38
C LYS A 139 -26.67 -5.56 0.92
N VAL A 140 -27.32 -6.70 0.68
CA VAL A 140 -27.76 -7.14 -0.65
C VAL A 140 -29.27 -7.01 -0.71
N VAL A 141 -29.77 -6.12 -1.57
CA VAL A 141 -31.21 -5.93 -1.77
C VAL A 141 -31.61 -6.57 -3.10
N LYS A 142 -32.59 -7.49 -3.04
CA LYS A 142 -33.13 -8.19 -4.21
C LYS A 142 -34.38 -7.44 -4.70
N GLN A 143 -34.32 -6.78 -5.86
CA GLN A 143 -35.41 -5.96 -6.37
C GLN A 143 -35.65 -6.15 -7.88
N ARG A 144 -36.86 -5.79 -8.33
CA ARG A 144 -37.21 -5.72 -9.75
C ARG A 144 -36.84 -4.33 -10.25
N GLY A 145 -35.89 -4.24 -11.17
CA GLY A 145 -35.68 -3.02 -11.95
C GLY A 145 -36.63 -3.06 -13.15
N TYR A 146 -37.32 -1.95 -13.38
CA TYR A 146 -38.07 -1.72 -14.60
C TYR A 146 -37.14 -1.01 -15.61
N ALA A 147 -37.30 -1.34 -16.89
CA ALA A 147 -36.56 -0.72 -17.98
C ALA A 147 -37.55 -0.49 -19.13
N ASP A 148 -38.26 0.64 -19.12
CA ASP A 148 -39.07 1.07 -20.26
C ASP A 148 -38.18 1.46 -21.45
N TYR A 149 -38.67 1.16 -22.64
CA TYR A 149 -38.33 1.93 -23.83
C TYR A 149 -39.64 2.38 -24.48
N ASP A 150 -39.82 3.70 -24.64
CA ASP A 150 -40.95 4.28 -25.34
C ASP A 150 -40.91 3.92 -26.83
N TRP A 151 -41.79 3.02 -27.28
CA TRP A 151 -42.17 2.93 -28.69
C TRP A 151 -43.57 3.49 -28.89
N CYS A 152 -43.66 4.78 -29.20
CA CYS A 152 -44.83 5.32 -29.88
C CYS A 152 -44.73 4.87 -31.35
N MET A 153 -45.60 3.97 -31.81
CA MET A 153 -45.68 3.68 -33.26
C MET A 153 -46.30 4.89 -33.97
N PRO A 154 -45.65 5.48 -35.01
CA PRO A 154 -46.31 6.43 -35.88
C PRO A 154 -47.13 5.65 -36.89
N THR A 155 -48.36 5.27 -36.53
CA THR A 155 -49.39 4.95 -37.52
C THR A 155 -50.57 5.88 -37.35
N SER A 156 -51.02 6.40 -38.49
CA SER A 156 -51.99 7.47 -38.66
C SER A 156 -53.28 7.27 -37.84
N GLY A 157 -53.47 8.11 -36.80
CA GLY A 157 -54.81 8.53 -36.40
C GLY A 157 -55.13 8.66 -34.92
N ILE A 158 -54.54 7.87 -34.00
CA ILE A 158 -54.77 8.02 -32.55
C ILE A 158 -53.52 7.52 -31.78
N PRO A 159 -52.84 8.36 -30.97
CA PRO A 159 -51.74 7.91 -30.13
C PRO A 159 -52.33 7.19 -28.90
N LEU A 160 -52.30 5.86 -28.88
CA LEU A 160 -52.51 5.09 -27.66
C LEU A 160 -51.15 4.80 -27.02
N CYS A 161 -50.64 5.78 -26.28
CA CYS A 161 -49.57 5.57 -25.32
C CYS A 161 -50.18 4.93 -24.07
N PHE A 162 -49.76 3.73 -23.71
CA PHE A 162 -49.97 3.17 -22.39
C PHE A 162 -48.70 2.45 -21.95
N PRO A 163 -48.10 2.85 -20.82
CA PRO A 163 -47.62 1.88 -19.87
C PRO A 163 -48.67 1.69 -18.76
N PRO A 164 -48.88 0.45 -18.28
CA PRO A 164 -49.53 0.25 -16.99
C PRO A 164 -48.66 0.91 -15.91
N SER A 165 -49.28 1.53 -14.91
CA SER A 165 -48.57 2.11 -13.77
C SER A 165 -47.49 1.13 -13.24
N PRO A 166 -46.26 1.59 -12.95
CA PRO A 166 -45.22 0.74 -12.42
C PRO A 166 -45.72 -0.03 -11.18
N PRO A 167 -45.31 -1.29 -10.97
CA PRO A 167 -45.56 -1.98 -9.71
C PRO A 167 -45.12 -1.11 -8.53
N ILE A 168 -45.85 -1.16 -7.42
CA ILE A 168 -45.60 -0.32 -6.21
C ILE A 168 -44.14 -0.39 -5.70
N ASN A 169 -43.35 -1.38 -6.12
CA ASN A 169 -41.98 -1.64 -5.69
C ASN A 169 -40.92 -1.63 -6.83
N SER A 170 -41.20 -1.07 -8.01
CA SER A 170 -40.20 -0.97 -9.09
C SER A 170 -39.45 0.37 -9.06
N ASP A 171 -38.16 0.33 -9.43
CA ASP A 171 -37.32 1.53 -9.61
C ASP A 171 -37.70 2.31 -10.86
N ALA A 172 -37.54 3.64 -10.82
CA ALA A 172 -37.67 4.48 -12.01
C ALA A 172 -36.59 4.12 -13.05
N ASP A 173 -36.95 4.13 -14.32
CA ASP A 173 -36.05 3.70 -15.41
C ASP A 173 -34.76 4.50 -15.47
N VAL A 174 -34.83 5.80 -15.15
CA VAL A 174 -33.67 6.70 -15.10
C VAL A 174 -32.63 6.21 -14.08
N VAL A 175 -33.09 5.79 -12.89
CA VAL A 175 -32.21 5.27 -11.83
C VAL A 175 -31.59 3.94 -12.24
N VAL A 176 -32.38 3.02 -12.79
CA VAL A 176 -31.87 1.72 -13.27
C VAL A 176 -30.87 1.92 -14.40
N ASN A 177 -31.15 2.84 -15.33
CA ASN A 177 -30.28 3.10 -16.48
C ASN A 177 -28.93 3.68 -16.05
N ASP A 178 -28.94 4.64 -15.13
CA ASP A 178 -27.74 5.25 -14.58
C ASP A 178 -26.89 4.26 -13.78
N LEU A 179 -27.50 3.44 -12.93
CA LEU A 179 -26.78 2.45 -12.11
C LEU A 179 -26.26 1.25 -12.95
N VAL A 180 -27.09 0.70 -13.83
CA VAL A 180 -26.82 -0.58 -14.52
C VAL A 180 -26.05 -0.37 -15.82
N TYR A 181 -26.50 0.55 -16.67
CA TYR A 181 -25.94 0.74 -18.01
C TYR A 181 -24.85 1.81 -18.02
N ARG A 182 -25.02 2.90 -17.26
CA ARG A 182 -24.01 3.97 -17.17
C ARG A 182 -22.99 3.79 -16.04
N LYS A 183 -23.24 2.86 -15.09
CA LYS A 183 -22.34 2.50 -13.98
C LYS A 183 -22.04 3.66 -13.01
N TYR A 184 -23.03 4.50 -12.70
CA TYR A 184 -22.90 5.66 -11.80
C TYR A 184 -23.16 5.38 -10.31
N GLY A 185 -23.36 4.11 -9.92
CA GLY A 185 -23.74 3.77 -8.56
C GLY A 185 -22.57 3.54 -7.60
N GLU A 186 -21.42 3.13 -8.12
CA GLU A 186 -20.26 2.81 -7.30
C GLU A 186 -19.36 4.02 -7.14
N VAL A 187 -19.21 4.49 -5.91
CA VAL A 187 -18.40 5.66 -5.60
C VAL A 187 -16.91 5.36 -5.78
N ASP A 188 -16.19 6.29 -6.40
CA ASP A 188 -14.74 6.28 -6.54
C ASP A 188 -14.05 6.64 -5.23
N THR A 189 -12.89 6.01 -4.98
CA THR A 189 -12.05 6.38 -3.83
C THR A 189 -10.78 7.05 -4.31
N PHE A 190 -10.52 8.26 -3.81
CA PHE A 190 -9.31 9.03 -4.03
C PHE A 190 -8.37 8.81 -2.86
N ARG A 191 -7.12 8.47 -3.15
CA ARG A 191 -6.07 8.28 -2.15
C ARG A 191 -4.98 9.29 -2.39
N PHE A 192 -4.57 9.99 -1.35
CA PHE A 192 -3.57 11.04 -1.46
C PHE A 192 -2.44 10.83 -0.47
N ASN A 193 -1.22 11.18 -0.88
CA ASN A 193 -0.05 11.36 -0.03
C ASN A 193 0.82 12.46 -0.65
N PHE A 194 1.01 13.56 0.08
CA PHE A 194 1.84 14.68 -0.35
C PHE A 194 2.27 15.52 0.86
N PHE A 195 3.56 15.88 0.95
CA PHE A 195 4.11 16.84 1.92
C PHE A 195 3.67 16.66 3.38
N GLY A 196 3.50 15.42 3.84
CA GLY A 196 3.08 15.08 5.21
C GLY A 196 1.58 14.79 5.37
N HIS A 197 0.76 15.10 4.36
CA HIS A 197 -0.65 14.79 4.33
C HIS A 197 -0.86 13.41 3.71
N THR A 198 -1.63 12.52 4.34
CA THR A 198 -2.01 11.21 3.79
C THR A 198 -3.44 10.88 4.17
N GLY A 199 -4.20 10.30 3.25
CA GLY A 199 -5.57 9.91 3.55
C GLY A 199 -6.35 9.44 2.32
N SER A 200 -7.67 9.42 2.47
CA SER A 200 -8.57 9.10 1.37
C SER A 200 -9.86 9.89 1.47
N PHE A 201 -10.45 10.20 0.31
CA PHE A 201 -11.75 10.85 0.21
C PHE A 201 -12.58 10.25 -0.92
N PHE A 202 -13.85 10.61 -0.96
CA PHE A 202 -14.74 10.32 -2.07
C PHE A 202 -15.63 11.53 -2.37
N ILE A 203 -16.29 11.52 -3.52
CA ILE A 203 -17.27 12.54 -3.89
C ILE A 203 -18.66 12.01 -3.56
N ASN A 204 -19.42 12.73 -2.74
CA ASN A 204 -20.80 12.37 -2.47
C ASN A 204 -21.64 12.55 -3.76
N LEU A 205 -22.25 11.47 -4.26
CA LEU A 205 -23.01 11.49 -5.52
C LEU A 205 -24.25 12.40 -5.48
N GLN A 206 -24.83 12.65 -4.31
CA GLN A 206 -26.01 13.51 -4.11
C GLN A 206 -25.66 14.98 -3.96
N THR A 207 -24.67 15.32 -3.11
CA THR A 207 -24.31 16.72 -2.79
C THR A 207 -23.16 17.25 -3.63
N ARG A 208 -22.42 16.37 -4.32
CA ARG A 208 -21.15 16.65 -5.02
C ARG A 208 -20.05 17.24 -4.13
N GLN A 209 -20.22 17.16 -2.81
CA GLN A 209 -19.18 17.58 -1.87
C GLN A 209 -18.18 16.46 -1.64
N VAL A 210 -16.92 16.84 -1.45
CA VAL A 210 -15.86 15.92 -1.04
C VAL A 210 -16.05 15.53 0.42
N VAL A 211 -15.97 14.23 0.71
CA VAL A 211 -16.04 13.66 2.05
C VAL A 211 -14.76 12.89 2.33
N LEU A 212 -14.01 13.30 3.37
CA LEU A 212 -12.85 12.57 3.85
C LEU A 212 -13.28 11.29 4.57
N ILE A 213 -12.66 10.16 4.24
CA ILE A 213 -12.94 8.85 4.86
C ILE A 213 -12.26 8.77 6.23
N ASP A 214 -11.00 9.19 6.30
CA ASP A 214 -10.22 9.35 7.53
C ASP A 214 -9.89 10.83 7.68
N LYS A 215 -10.66 11.54 8.51
CA LYS A 215 -10.47 12.97 8.76
C LYS A 215 -9.44 13.15 9.88
N SER A 216 -8.21 12.77 9.62
CA SER A 216 -7.07 13.03 10.51
C SER A 216 -6.64 14.49 10.45
N GLU A 217 -6.89 15.22 9.36
CA GLU A 217 -6.53 16.62 9.14
C GLU A 217 -7.66 17.36 8.40
N ASP A 218 -7.77 18.69 8.56
CA ASP A 218 -8.81 19.50 7.90
C ASP A 218 -8.31 20.04 6.55
N ILE A 219 -8.19 19.15 5.57
CA ILE A 219 -7.79 19.47 4.18
C ILE A 219 -9.03 19.60 3.31
N GLN A 220 -9.14 20.70 2.55
CA GLN A 220 -10.22 20.93 1.60
C GLN A 220 -9.77 20.55 0.19
N PHE A 221 -10.63 19.85 -0.54
CA PHE A 221 -10.37 19.43 -1.92
C PHE A 221 -11.41 20.03 -2.86
N ASP A 222 -10.94 20.76 -3.87
CA ASP A 222 -11.73 21.21 -5.01
C ASP A 222 -11.40 20.33 -6.21
N VAL A 223 -12.36 19.52 -6.67
CA VAL A 223 -12.17 18.55 -7.77
C VAL A 223 -12.82 19.08 -9.04
N SER A 224 -12.08 19.05 -10.16
CA SER A 224 -12.54 19.44 -11.50
C SER A 224 -12.16 18.40 -12.57
N GLU A 225 -12.68 18.53 -13.79
CA GLU A 225 -12.55 17.56 -14.89
C GLU A 225 -11.09 17.20 -15.31
N GLY A 226 -10.09 17.96 -14.86
CA GLY A 226 -8.67 17.68 -15.13
C GLY A 226 -7.71 18.06 -14.01
N SER A 227 -8.19 18.70 -12.93
CA SER A 227 -7.33 19.19 -11.85
C SER A 227 -7.99 19.02 -10.49
N ILE A 228 -7.16 18.76 -9.49
CA ILE A 228 -7.56 18.74 -8.08
C ILE A 228 -6.73 19.78 -7.35
N VAL A 229 -7.37 20.64 -6.55
CA VAL A 229 -6.67 21.58 -5.67
C VAL A 229 -6.94 21.19 -4.22
N ALA A 230 -5.89 20.87 -3.48
CA ALA A 230 -5.95 20.67 -2.04
C ALA A 230 -5.52 21.94 -1.30
N THR A 231 -6.23 22.34 -0.25
CA THR A 231 -5.86 23.46 0.62
C THR A 231 -5.77 22.98 2.05
N ASP A 232 -4.61 23.15 2.69
CA ASP A 232 -4.40 22.80 4.10
C ASP A 232 -4.98 23.85 5.07
N ASP A 233 -4.92 23.57 6.37
CA ASP A 233 -5.41 24.45 7.42
C ASP A 233 -4.55 25.71 7.65
N LYS A 234 -3.41 25.81 6.96
CA LYS A 234 -2.52 26.98 6.92
C LYS A 234 -2.68 27.82 5.65
N GLY A 235 -3.62 27.45 4.77
CA GLY A 235 -3.90 28.14 3.52
C GLY A 235 -2.90 27.87 2.38
N ILE A 236 -2.01 26.89 2.53
CA ILE A 236 -1.13 26.41 1.44
C ILE A 236 -1.98 25.66 0.43
N LYS A 237 -1.80 25.97 -0.85
CA LYS A 237 -2.54 25.33 -1.95
C LYS A 237 -1.63 24.41 -2.75
N TYR A 238 -2.08 23.17 -2.94
CA TYR A 238 -1.43 22.14 -3.73
C TYR A 238 -2.28 21.85 -4.96
N THR A 239 -1.80 22.25 -6.14
CA THR A 239 -2.50 22.03 -7.41
C THR A 239 -1.96 20.78 -8.08
N PHE A 240 -2.84 19.82 -8.33
CA PHE A 240 -2.57 18.64 -9.13
C PHE A 240 -3.16 18.87 -10.53
N GLY A 241 -2.32 19.24 -11.49
CA GLY A 241 -2.75 19.68 -12.82
C GLY A 241 -2.41 18.71 -13.96
N GLU A 242 -1.51 17.75 -13.74
CA GLU A 242 -1.16 16.73 -14.72
C GLU A 242 -1.82 15.41 -14.36
N ARG A 243 -2.27 14.65 -15.37
CA ARG A 243 -3.03 13.41 -15.17
C ARG A 243 -2.46 12.25 -15.98
N GLU A 244 -2.46 11.08 -15.36
CA GLU A 244 -2.16 9.78 -15.96
C GLU A 244 -3.44 8.94 -16.04
N ILE A 245 -3.60 8.18 -17.12
CA ILE A 245 -4.76 7.33 -17.38
C ILE A 245 -4.28 5.91 -17.68
N PHE A 246 -4.73 4.98 -16.87
CA PHE A 246 -4.52 3.56 -17.08
C PHE A 246 -5.40 3.04 -18.21
N THR A 247 -4.90 2.15 -19.06
CA THR A 247 -5.70 1.48 -20.09
C THR A 247 -5.38 -0.01 -20.10
N SER A 248 -6.40 -0.85 -19.99
CA SER A 248 -6.27 -2.30 -20.17
C SER A 248 -6.78 -2.69 -21.55
N TYR A 249 -6.07 -3.62 -22.21
CA TYR A 249 -6.42 -4.12 -23.53
C TYR A 249 -6.73 -5.62 -23.49
N TYR A 250 -8.01 -5.96 -23.71
CA TYR A 250 -8.49 -7.33 -23.87
C TYR A 250 -9.40 -7.42 -25.10
N GLY A 251 -8.81 -7.35 -26.31
CA GLY A 251 -9.56 -7.38 -27.59
C GLY A 251 -10.39 -6.13 -27.90
N ASN A 252 -10.87 -5.41 -26.88
CA ASN A 252 -11.47 -4.07 -26.94
C ASN A 252 -10.84 -3.19 -25.84
N PRO A 253 -10.40 -1.94 -26.15
CA PRO A 253 -9.87 -1.03 -25.14
C PRO A 253 -10.97 -0.58 -24.17
N LEU A 254 -10.63 -0.47 -22.88
CA LEU A 254 -11.45 0.31 -21.94
C LEU A 254 -11.54 1.76 -22.48
N THR A 255 -12.73 2.37 -22.45
CA THR A 255 -12.84 3.81 -22.68
C THR A 255 -12.26 4.55 -21.45
N SER A 256 -11.74 5.75 -21.64
CA SER A 256 -11.13 6.58 -20.58
C SER A 256 -12.01 6.79 -19.35
N ASP A 257 -13.31 6.58 -19.50
CA ASP A 257 -14.34 6.78 -18.48
C ASP A 257 -14.30 5.72 -17.37
N PHE A 258 -13.79 4.52 -17.65
CA PHE A 258 -13.68 3.41 -16.69
C PHE A 258 -12.25 3.25 -16.16
N SER A 259 -11.29 3.98 -16.71
CA SER A 259 -9.88 3.85 -16.41
C SER A 259 -9.50 4.52 -15.09
N SER A 260 -8.78 3.80 -14.22
CA SER A 260 -8.13 4.41 -13.05
C SER A 260 -7.15 5.52 -13.43
N ARG A 261 -7.02 6.52 -12.56
CA ARG A 261 -6.30 7.77 -12.86
C ARG A 261 -5.35 8.15 -11.74
N SER A 262 -4.31 8.88 -12.07
CA SER A 262 -3.43 9.52 -11.09
C SER A 262 -3.23 10.98 -11.44
N TYR A 263 -3.25 11.83 -10.43
CA TYR A 263 -3.05 13.27 -10.56
C TYR A 263 -1.71 13.63 -9.92
N LYS A 264 -0.83 14.28 -10.70
CA LYS A 264 0.52 14.71 -10.28
C LYS A 264 0.49 16.18 -9.88
N ILE A 265 1.21 16.51 -8.82
CA ILE A 265 1.33 17.90 -8.37
C ILE A 265 2.07 18.75 -9.40
N THR A 266 1.55 19.92 -9.75
CA THR A 266 2.18 20.86 -10.71
C THR A 266 2.56 22.18 -10.08
N GLN A 267 1.90 22.56 -8.98
CA GLN A 267 2.15 23.82 -8.30
C GLN A 267 1.87 23.73 -6.79
N ILE A 268 2.71 24.38 -6.00
CA ILE A 268 2.42 24.74 -4.60
C ILE A 268 2.39 26.26 -4.51
N GLU A 269 1.35 26.84 -3.92
CA GLU A 269 1.24 28.28 -3.64
C GLU A 269 1.14 28.50 -2.12
N LEU A 270 2.10 29.24 -1.58
CA LEU A 270 2.12 29.61 -0.16
C LEU A 270 1.16 30.79 0.11
N PRO A 271 0.75 31.03 1.37
CA PRO A 271 -0.03 32.21 1.75
C PRO A 271 0.62 33.54 1.34
N THR A 272 1.96 33.57 1.24
CA THR A 272 2.75 34.71 0.75
C THR A 272 2.72 34.92 -0.76
N LYS A 273 1.96 34.11 -1.51
CA LYS A 273 1.87 34.09 -2.99
C LYS A 273 3.10 33.61 -3.74
N GLN A 274 4.15 33.20 -3.03
CA GLN A 274 5.27 32.49 -3.63
C GLN A 274 4.81 31.14 -4.17
N LYS A 275 5.39 30.74 -5.30
CA LYS A 275 5.00 29.54 -6.03
C LYS A 275 6.19 28.61 -6.25
N ILE A 276 5.91 27.33 -6.20
CA ILE A 276 6.83 26.25 -6.52
C ILE A 276 6.21 25.45 -7.66
N PHE A 277 6.95 25.23 -8.74
CA PHE A 277 6.44 24.57 -9.95
C PHE A 277 7.10 23.21 -10.16
N PHE A 278 6.32 22.26 -10.68
CA PHE A 278 6.75 20.92 -11.05
C PHE A 278 6.47 20.71 -12.54
N ASP A 279 7.52 20.45 -13.31
CA ASP A 279 7.43 20.21 -14.75
C ASP A 279 7.64 18.71 -15.04
N TYR A 280 6.84 18.15 -15.95
CA TYR A 280 6.85 16.72 -16.30
C TYR A 280 7.17 16.49 -17.79
N GLU A 281 7.68 15.31 -18.12
CA GLU A 281 7.71 14.79 -19.49
C GLU A 281 6.81 13.55 -19.65
N ASN A 282 6.16 13.45 -20.81
CA ASN A 282 5.30 12.32 -21.13
C ASN A 282 6.14 11.08 -21.46
N ALA A 283 5.71 9.92 -20.96
CA ALA A 283 6.23 8.62 -21.30
C ALA A 283 5.08 7.60 -21.41
N ASN A 284 5.35 6.45 -22.01
CA ASN A 284 4.43 5.32 -22.02
C ASN A 284 4.97 4.21 -21.13
N TYR A 285 4.07 3.56 -20.42
CA TYR A 285 4.34 2.37 -19.62
C TYR A 285 3.44 1.24 -20.10
N SER A 286 4.00 0.04 -20.34
CA SER A 286 3.23 -1.15 -20.70
C SER A 286 3.76 -2.38 -19.97
N PHE A 287 2.84 -3.28 -19.60
CA PHE A 287 3.16 -4.50 -18.84
C PHE A 287 2.09 -5.58 -19.04
N TYR A 288 2.44 -6.83 -18.73
CA TYR A 288 1.51 -7.96 -18.76
C TYR A 288 1.03 -8.31 -17.36
N THR A 289 -0.25 -8.64 -17.24
CA THR A 289 -0.82 -9.32 -16.07
C THR A 289 -1.50 -10.60 -16.51
N PHE A 290 -1.75 -11.49 -15.57
CA PHE A 290 -2.42 -12.76 -15.82
C PHE A 290 -3.57 -12.92 -14.86
N SER A 291 -4.57 -13.66 -15.30
CA SER A 291 -5.74 -14.02 -14.53
C SER A 291 -6.17 -15.42 -14.89
N GLN A 292 -6.75 -16.12 -13.93
CA GLN A 292 -7.37 -17.42 -14.13
C GLN A 292 -8.59 -17.55 -13.22
N SER A 293 -9.71 -18.01 -13.76
CA SER A 293 -10.92 -18.26 -12.98
C SER A 293 -11.67 -19.49 -13.49
N LYS A 294 -12.54 -20.05 -12.66
CA LYS A 294 -13.40 -21.18 -12.98
C LYS A 294 -14.70 -21.11 -12.18
N ASN A 295 -15.83 -21.38 -12.83
CA ASN A 295 -17.09 -21.66 -12.12
C ASN A 295 -17.27 -23.18 -12.01
N VAL A 296 -17.71 -23.65 -10.84
CA VAL A 296 -17.97 -25.07 -10.55
C VAL A 296 -19.36 -25.22 -9.95
N ASP A 297 -20.15 -26.15 -10.46
CA ASP A 297 -21.49 -26.45 -9.91
C ASP A 297 -21.40 -26.91 -8.45
N LYS A 298 -22.16 -26.28 -7.54
CA LYS A 298 -22.08 -26.54 -6.09
C LYS A 298 -22.57 -27.93 -5.65
N TYR A 299 -23.46 -28.57 -6.43
CA TYR A 299 -24.12 -29.83 -6.04
C TYR A 299 -23.77 -31.04 -6.92
N GLY A 300 -22.91 -30.92 -7.93
CA GLY A 300 -22.41 -32.06 -8.73
C GLY A 300 -23.44 -32.88 -9.53
N TYR A 301 -24.75 -32.65 -9.38
CA TYR A 301 -25.77 -33.32 -10.16
C TYR A 301 -25.88 -32.66 -11.54
N ASN A 302 -25.54 -33.42 -12.59
CA ASN A 302 -26.02 -33.19 -13.95
C ASN A 302 -27.55 -33.34 -13.94
N LEU A 303 -28.28 -32.31 -13.47
CA LEU A 303 -29.70 -32.19 -13.77
C LEU A 303 -29.77 -31.97 -15.27
N GLY A 304 -30.22 -33.00 -15.99
CA GLY A 304 -30.30 -32.99 -17.46
C GLY A 304 -30.86 -31.68 -17.98
N TYR A 305 -30.16 -31.07 -18.93
CA TYR A 305 -30.55 -29.84 -19.64
C TYR A 305 -30.97 -28.68 -18.71
N THR A 306 -30.01 -28.07 -18.00
CA THR A 306 -30.24 -26.71 -17.49
C THR A 306 -30.34 -25.72 -18.66
N PHE A 307 -31.41 -24.93 -18.73
CA PHE A 307 -31.66 -23.90 -19.76
C PHE A 307 -30.53 -22.85 -19.92
N CYS A 308 -29.59 -22.80 -18.97
CA CYS A 308 -28.42 -21.92 -18.94
C CYS A 308 -27.13 -22.55 -19.50
N ASP A 309 -27.21 -23.76 -20.05
CA ASP A 309 -26.03 -24.45 -20.58
C ASP A 309 -25.39 -23.64 -21.73
N GLY A 310 -24.07 -23.41 -21.65
CA GLY A 310 -23.32 -22.53 -22.55
C GLY A 310 -23.38 -21.00 -22.27
N LYS A 311 -24.23 -20.53 -21.34
CA LYS A 311 -24.32 -19.10 -20.94
C LYS A 311 -23.48 -18.76 -19.72
N ILE A 312 -23.34 -19.72 -18.81
CA ILE A 312 -22.45 -19.63 -17.66
C ILE A 312 -21.20 -20.44 -18.00
N ASN A 313 -20.02 -19.82 -17.93
CA ASN A 313 -18.78 -20.52 -18.26
C ASN A 313 -18.41 -21.51 -17.15
N LYS A 314 -18.88 -22.76 -17.31
CA LYS A 314 -18.49 -23.92 -16.49
C LYS A 314 -17.13 -24.52 -16.92
N GLN A 315 -16.58 -24.06 -18.05
CA GLN A 315 -15.35 -24.61 -18.59
C GLN A 315 -14.12 -24.04 -17.87
N TYR A 316 -13.10 -24.87 -17.74
CA TYR A 316 -11.79 -24.47 -17.29
C TYR A 316 -11.22 -23.43 -18.27
N GLN A 317 -10.91 -22.23 -17.77
CA GLN A 317 -10.14 -21.24 -18.53
C GLN A 317 -8.66 -21.44 -18.26
N ASN A 318 -7.88 -21.63 -19.34
CA ASN A 318 -6.43 -21.53 -19.26
C ASN A 318 -6.04 -20.12 -18.79
N PRO A 319 -4.92 -19.96 -18.06
CA PRO A 319 -4.38 -18.64 -17.77
C PRO A 319 -4.19 -17.86 -19.06
N PHE A 320 -4.56 -16.58 -19.04
CA PHE A 320 -4.40 -15.70 -20.20
C PHE A 320 -3.65 -14.42 -19.83
N ALA A 321 -2.94 -13.86 -20.81
CA ALA A 321 -2.23 -12.59 -20.67
C ALA A 321 -3.16 -11.40 -20.97
N ILE A 322 -3.10 -10.38 -20.12
CA ILE A 322 -3.74 -9.09 -20.32
C ILE A 322 -2.63 -8.06 -20.51
N MET A 323 -2.65 -7.35 -21.63
CA MET A 323 -1.73 -6.26 -21.88
C MET A 323 -2.30 -4.97 -21.29
N ASN A 324 -1.50 -4.31 -20.47
CA ASN A 324 -1.84 -3.09 -19.79
C ASN A 324 -0.92 -1.97 -20.26
N ALA A 325 -1.43 -0.75 -20.33
CA ALA A 325 -0.69 0.44 -20.70
C ALA A 325 -1.12 1.66 -19.88
N SER A 326 -0.28 2.69 -19.81
CA SER A 326 -0.63 3.98 -19.23
C SER A 326 0.21 5.08 -19.87
N ASP A 327 -0.36 6.28 -19.99
CA ASP A 327 0.42 7.49 -20.20
C ASP A 327 0.96 7.97 -18.84
N VAL A 328 2.28 8.04 -18.72
CA VAL A 328 2.98 8.35 -17.48
C VAL A 328 3.57 9.76 -17.57
N LYS A 329 3.56 10.49 -16.46
CA LYS A 329 4.13 11.81 -16.30
C LYS A 329 5.37 11.70 -15.41
N MET A 330 6.54 11.75 -16.03
CA MET A 330 7.83 11.65 -15.31
C MET A 330 8.32 13.04 -14.89
N LEU A 331 8.61 13.22 -13.59
CA LEU A 331 9.11 14.50 -13.09
C LEU A 331 10.46 14.85 -13.73
N LYS A 332 10.53 16.06 -14.28
CA LYS A 332 11.70 16.59 -14.99
C LYS A 332 12.38 17.73 -14.25
N LYS A 333 11.58 18.58 -13.59
CA LYS A 333 12.11 19.78 -12.94
C LYS A 333 11.22 20.23 -11.79
N ILE A 334 11.83 20.72 -10.72
CA ILE A 334 11.19 21.54 -9.69
C ILE A 334 11.82 22.93 -9.73
N ARG A 335 10.99 23.98 -9.76
CA ARG A 335 11.45 25.38 -9.83
C ARG A 335 10.88 26.20 -8.70
N THR A 336 11.78 26.93 -8.06
CA THR A 336 11.49 28.05 -7.15
C THR A 336 12.14 29.31 -7.73
N ASP A 337 11.98 30.47 -7.07
CA ASP A 337 12.64 31.71 -7.50
C ASP A 337 14.18 31.63 -7.41
N ASP A 338 14.70 30.73 -6.56
CA ASP A 338 16.14 30.67 -6.22
C ASP A 338 16.83 29.39 -6.67
N VAL A 339 16.10 28.27 -6.69
CA VAL A 339 16.64 26.93 -6.95
C VAL A 339 15.85 26.23 -8.04
N ILE A 340 16.60 25.55 -8.93
CA ILE A 340 16.08 24.57 -9.86
C ILE A 340 16.64 23.20 -9.46
N ALA A 341 15.77 22.23 -9.19
CA ALA A 341 16.15 20.82 -9.14
C ALA A 341 15.79 20.17 -10.47
N GLN A 342 16.79 19.75 -11.24
CA GLN A 342 16.64 19.14 -12.56
C GLN A 342 16.86 17.64 -12.46
N PHE A 343 15.89 16.86 -12.92
CA PHE A 343 15.92 15.39 -12.90
C PHE A 343 16.34 14.90 -14.29
N ASN A 344 17.55 14.37 -14.40
CA ASN A 344 18.12 13.90 -15.66
C ASN A 344 17.77 12.41 -15.84
N LEU A 345 17.12 12.09 -16.96
CA LEU A 345 16.56 10.75 -17.22
C LEU A 345 17.33 10.03 -18.32
N GLU A 346 17.50 8.71 -18.18
CA GLU A 346 18.14 7.84 -19.17
C GLU A 346 17.35 6.54 -19.41
N GLY A 347 17.71 5.80 -20.47
CA GLY A 347 17.06 4.54 -20.83
C GLY A 347 17.22 3.43 -19.77
N ARG A 348 16.34 2.43 -19.83
CA ARG A 348 16.35 1.23 -18.98
C ARG A 348 15.88 0.02 -19.79
N ASP A 349 16.28 -1.18 -19.37
CA ASP A 349 16.08 -2.43 -20.11
C ASP A 349 14.99 -3.32 -19.50
N ASP A 350 14.62 -3.07 -18.24
CA ASP A 350 13.71 -3.92 -17.48
C ASP A 350 12.24 -3.61 -17.72
N ILE A 351 11.90 -2.63 -18.57
CA ILE A 351 10.52 -2.21 -18.75
C ILE A 351 10.26 -1.69 -20.16
N ASN A 352 9.01 -1.91 -20.60
CA ASN A 352 8.42 -1.45 -21.86
C ASN A 352 9.07 -2.00 -23.15
N ILE A 353 8.23 -2.62 -23.97
CA ILE A 353 8.60 -3.59 -25.00
C ILE A 353 7.98 -3.26 -26.37
N LEU A 354 7.13 -2.23 -26.46
CA LEU A 354 6.28 -1.95 -27.62
C LEU A 354 6.15 -0.47 -28.01
N SER A 355 6.72 0.49 -27.26
CA SER A 355 6.61 1.94 -27.55
C SER A 355 7.96 2.58 -27.91
N THR A 356 7.89 3.72 -28.61
CA THR A 356 9.05 4.56 -28.97
C THR A 356 9.39 5.61 -27.91
N ASN A 357 8.47 5.91 -26.99
CA ASN A 357 8.65 6.89 -25.91
C ASN A 357 8.44 6.21 -24.55
N ASN A 358 9.42 5.39 -24.15
CA ASN A 358 9.33 4.54 -22.96
C ASN A 358 9.65 5.32 -21.68
N VAL A 359 9.09 4.88 -20.55
CA VAL A 359 9.54 5.31 -19.22
C VAL A 359 11.03 5.07 -19.02
N LYS A 360 11.66 5.99 -18.31
CA LYS A 360 13.12 6.05 -18.10
C LYS A 360 13.48 5.77 -16.65
N ARG A 361 14.79 5.70 -16.36
CA ARG A 361 15.32 5.71 -14.99
C ARG A 361 16.01 7.04 -14.70
N LEU A 362 16.11 7.40 -13.43
CA LEU A 362 16.75 8.64 -13.00
C LEU A 362 18.27 8.47 -12.99
N GLN A 363 18.97 9.20 -13.84
CA GLN A 363 20.44 9.20 -13.91
C GLN A 363 21.05 10.07 -12.81
N SER A 364 20.56 11.30 -12.69
CA SER A 364 21.05 12.27 -11.70
C SER A 364 20.04 13.36 -11.37
N ILE A 365 20.24 14.02 -10.24
CA ILE A 365 19.54 15.25 -9.86
C ILE A 365 20.56 16.38 -9.77
N ASP A 366 20.41 17.40 -10.61
CA ASP A 366 21.21 18.62 -10.56
C ASP A 366 20.46 19.69 -9.78
N ILE A 367 21.05 20.15 -8.68
CA ILE A 367 20.60 21.31 -7.93
C ILE A 367 21.34 22.53 -8.47
N MET A 368 20.61 23.47 -9.03
CA MET A 368 21.13 24.64 -9.71
C MET A 368 20.57 25.91 -9.09
N ASN A 369 21.37 26.96 -9.10
CA ASN A 369 20.88 28.30 -8.83
C ASN A 369 20.00 28.74 -10.02
N ALA A 370 18.74 29.09 -9.77
CA ALA A 370 17.76 29.43 -10.79
C ALA A 370 18.13 30.67 -11.61
N ARG A 371 19.00 31.53 -11.07
CA ARG A 371 19.35 32.84 -11.62
C ARG A 371 20.57 32.76 -12.52
N THR A 372 21.60 32.04 -12.07
CA THR A 372 22.86 31.88 -12.82
C THR A 372 22.87 30.65 -13.72
N ASN A 373 21.93 29.71 -13.50
CA ASN A 373 21.91 28.36 -14.08
C ASN A 373 23.16 27.53 -13.75
N LYS A 374 23.93 27.91 -12.73
CA LYS A 374 25.11 27.16 -12.29
C LYS A 374 24.73 26.01 -11.37
N LYS A 375 25.41 24.87 -11.55
CA LYS A 375 25.25 23.68 -10.70
C LYS A 375 25.92 23.90 -9.36
N LEU A 376 25.24 23.51 -8.30
CA LEU A 376 25.71 23.60 -6.91
C LEU A 376 26.00 22.22 -6.34
N LYS A 377 25.11 21.28 -6.64
CA LYS A 377 25.19 19.90 -6.19
C LYS A 377 24.61 18.99 -7.27
N THR A 378 25.23 17.84 -7.47
CA THR A 378 24.68 16.76 -8.28
C THR A 378 24.59 15.50 -7.44
N VAL A 379 23.46 14.82 -7.51
CA VAL A 379 23.25 13.50 -6.93
C VAL A 379 23.21 12.50 -8.07
N ASP A 380 24.20 11.61 -8.15
CA ASP A 380 24.30 10.58 -9.19
C ASP A 380 23.77 9.24 -8.68
N PHE A 381 23.05 8.54 -9.53
CA PHE A 381 22.49 7.22 -9.25
C PHE A 381 23.18 6.16 -10.10
N ASN A 382 23.67 5.11 -9.45
CA ASN A 382 24.31 3.98 -10.12
C ASN A 382 23.44 2.72 -10.00
N TYR A 383 23.25 2.03 -11.12
CA TYR A 383 22.36 0.89 -11.23
C TYR A 383 23.01 -0.30 -11.90
N SER A 384 22.51 -1.47 -11.52
CA SER A 384 22.59 -2.71 -12.30
C SER A 384 21.22 -3.36 -12.35
N TYR A 385 21.14 -4.61 -12.81
CA TYR A 385 19.90 -5.39 -12.78
C TYR A 385 20.07 -6.59 -11.86
N PHE A 386 18.98 -6.93 -11.16
CA PHE A 386 18.93 -8.21 -10.46
C PHE A 386 19.04 -9.37 -11.47
N PRO A 387 19.70 -10.49 -11.12
CA PRO A 387 19.65 -11.70 -11.93
C PRO A 387 18.21 -12.24 -12.01
N TYR A 388 17.94 -13.18 -12.91
CA TYR A 388 16.67 -13.92 -12.91
C TYR A 388 16.88 -15.35 -13.40
N ILE A 389 16.03 -16.26 -12.94
CA ILE A 389 15.96 -17.64 -13.46
C ILE A 389 14.97 -17.70 -14.61
N ASP A 390 15.26 -18.54 -15.61
CA ASP A 390 14.44 -18.69 -16.81
C ASP A 390 13.23 -19.61 -16.57
N ASP A 391 12.15 -19.06 -15.98
CA ASP A 391 10.93 -19.77 -15.59
C ASP A 391 9.68 -19.07 -16.17
N PHE A 392 9.52 -19.11 -17.50
CA PHE A 392 8.35 -18.54 -18.18
C PHE A 392 7.22 -19.58 -18.29
N PRO A 393 5.95 -19.19 -18.06
CA PRO A 393 4.82 -20.11 -18.19
C PRO A 393 4.62 -20.52 -19.65
N SER A 394 4.68 -21.83 -19.93
CA SER A 394 4.66 -22.37 -21.29
C SER A 394 3.28 -22.31 -21.96
N VAL A 395 2.21 -22.23 -21.16
CA VAL A 395 0.81 -22.25 -21.64
C VAL A 395 0.36 -20.90 -22.21
N VAL A 396 0.99 -19.79 -21.80
CA VAL A 396 0.54 -18.44 -22.17
C VAL A 396 1.39 -17.79 -23.25
N PHE A 397 2.67 -18.13 -23.31
CA PHE A 397 3.57 -17.66 -24.35
C PHE A 397 4.02 -18.83 -25.21
N PRO A 398 3.38 -19.09 -26.37
CA PRO A 398 3.93 -20.00 -27.36
C PRO A 398 5.37 -19.56 -27.67
N SER A 399 6.29 -20.51 -27.85
CA SER A 399 7.73 -20.28 -28.08
C SER A 399 8.07 -19.24 -29.17
N ASN A 400 7.11 -18.96 -30.05
CA ASN A 400 7.24 -18.12 -31.22
C ASN A 400 6.97 -16.63 -30.94
N LEU A 401 6.41 -16.29 -29.76
CA LEU A 401 6.02 -14.92 -29.34
C LEU A 401 7.02 -14.27 -28.36
N LEU A 402 7.88 -15.04 -27.70
CA LEU A 402 8.90 -14.53 -26.77
C LEU A 402 10.23 -14.32 -27.50
N ASN A 403 10.41 -13.16 -28.12
CA ASN A 403 11.74 -12.79 -28.62
C ASN A 403 12.72 -12.53 -27.43
N PRO A 404 14.05 -12.60 -27.65
CA PRO A 404 15.04 -12.45 -26.58
C PRO A 404 14.93 -11.12 -25.81
N THR A 405 14.60 -10.02 -26.50
CA THR A 405 14.46 -8.69 -25.90
C THR A 405 13.29 -8.62 -24.91
N LEU A 406 12.13 -9.16 -25.29
CA LEU A 406 10.96 -9.25 -24.43
C LEU A 406 11.23 -10.13 -23.21
N LYS A 407 11.88 -11.27 -23.43
CA LYS A 407 12.27 -12.19 -22.36
C LYS A 407 13.14 -11.48 -21.32
N ASP A 408 14.14 -10.75 -21.78
CA ASP A 408 15.07 -10.03 -20.92
C ASP A 408 14.37 -8.90 -20.13
N ALA A 409 13.50 -8.12 -20.77
CA ALA A 409 12.71 -7.08 -20.10
C ALA A 409 11.76 -7.63 -19.03
N LEU A 410 11.19 -8.83 -19.24
CA LEU A 410 10.32 -9.50 -18.27
C LEU A 410 11.11 -10.15 -17.12
N GLY A 411 12.37 -10.52 -17.35
CA GLY A 411 13.26 -11.09 -16.34
C GLY A 411 13.96 -10.06 -15.46
N LYS A 412 14.46 -8.98 -16.08
CA LYS A 412 15.21 -7.92 -15.39
C LYS A 412 14.34 -7.10 -14.44
N ARG A 413 14.98 -6.63 -13.38
CA ARG A 413 14.45 -5.64 -12.42
C ARG A 413 15.58 -4.67 -12.07
N LEU A 414 15.34 -3.36 -12.21
CA LEU A 414 16.34 -2.33 -11.92
C LEU A 414 16.75 -2.37 -10.43
N LYS A 415 18.07 -2.41 -10.18
CA LYS A 415 18.68 -2.45 -8.85
C LYS A 415 19.49 -1.18 -8.63
N LEU A 416 19.16 -0.42 -7.59
CA LEU A 416 19.95 0.74 -7.16
C LEU A 416 21.13 0.26 -6.33
N ASP A 417 22.34 0.42 -6.84
CA ASP A 417 23.55 -0.03 -6.16
C ASP A 417 24.14 1.06 -5.27
N LYS A 418 24.13 2.30 -5.77
CA LYS A 418 24.83 3.40 -5.11
C LYS A 418 24.24 4.75 -5.46
N VAL A 419 24.25 5.67 -4.50
CA VAL A 419 24.04 7.11 -4.71
C VAL A 419 25.29 7.86 -4.28
N SER A 420 25.77 8.79 -5.13
CA SER A 420 26.95 9.61 -4.86
C SER A 420 26.60 11.08 -4.95
N ILE A 421 27.05 11.87 -3.97
CA ILE A 421 26.83 13.31 -3.95
C ILE A 421 28.13 14.02 -4.36
N SER A 422 28.01 14.99 -5.25
CA SER A 422 29.12 15.83 -5.72
C SER A 422 28.74 17.31 -5.63
N THR A 423 29.74 18.16 -5.43
CA THR A 423 29.62 19.63 -5.46
C THR A 423 30.39 20.18 -6.66
N TYR A 424 30.39 21.51 -6.82
CA TYR A 424 31.07 22.20 -7.91
C TYR A 424 31.98 23.28 -7.36
N ASP A 425 33.17 23.42 -7.94
CA ASP A 425 34.04 24.56 -7.65
C ASP A 425 33.60 25.83 -8.40
N SER A 426 34.31 26.93 -8.14
CA SER A 426 34.11 28.22 -8.80
C SER A 426 34.34 28.19 -10.33
N SER A 427 34.98 27.13 -10.84
CA SER A 427 35.23 26.90 -12.27
C SER A 427 34.26 25.89 -12.88
N GLU A 428 33.20 25.50 -12.15
CA GLU A 428 32.18 24.53 -12.55
C GLU A 428 32.72 23.11 -12.79
N ASN A 429 33.88 22.78 -12.21
CA ASN A 429 34.35 21.41 -12.19
C ASN A 429 33.62 20.64 -11.09
N LYS A 430 33.16 19.43 -11.44
CA LYS A 430 32.50 18.52 -10.51
C LYS A 430 33.51 17.94 -9.52
N ILE A 431 33.29 18.15 -8.22
CA ILE A 431 34.08 17.62 -7.11
C ILE A 431 33.31 16.49 -6.44
N ASN A 432 33.89 15.29 -6.39
CA ASN A 432 33.36 14.19 -5.59
C ASN A 432 33.78 14.38 -4.12
N ILE A 433 32.80 14.54 -3.23
CA ILE A 433 33.03 14.78 -1.80
C ILE A 433 33.09 13.49 -0.97
N GLY A 434 33.01 12.32 -1.60
CA GLY A 434 33.07 11.02 -0.94
C GLY A 434 31.81 10.65 -0.14
N GLU A 435 30.75 11.46 -0.25
CA GLU A 435 29.43 11.21 0.35
C GLU A 435 28.65 10.22 -0.52
N ASN A 436 28.80 8.94 -0.19
CA ASN A 436 28.20 7.83 -0.91
C ASN A 436 27.26 7.05 0.02
N TYR A 437 26.11 6.65 -0.53
CA TYR A 437 25.26 5.61 0.03
C TYR A 437 25.40 4.36 -0.85
N ASP A 438 25.76 3.23 -0.26
CA ASP A 438 25.85 1.95 -0.97
C ASP A 438 24.80 0.97 -0.43
N PHE A 439 24.13 0.27 -1.32
CA PHE A 439 23.00 -0.61 -1.01
C PHE A 439 23.31 -2.06 -1.35
N GLU A 440 23.10 -2.97 -0.40
CA GLU A 440 23.24 -4.41 -0.62
C GLU A 440 21.91 -5.11 -0.35
N TYR A 441 21.60 -6.12 -1.17
CA TYR A 441 20.31 -6.82 -1.17
C TYR A 441 20.50 -8.31 -0.89
N ASN A 442 19.43 -8.99 -0.46
CA ASN A 442 19.41 -10.43 -0.30
C ASN A 442 19.34 -11.13 -1.67
N LEU A 443 20.46 -11.72 -2.09
CA LEU A 443 20.57 -12.51 -3.33
C LEU A 443 20.66 -14.02 -3.08
N THR A 444 20.31 -14.49 -1.87
CA THR A 444 20.34 -15.93 -1.54
C THR A 444 19.42 -16.73 -2.46
N ASN A 445 18.30 -16.14 -2.88
CA ASN A 445 17.39 -16.71 -3.87
C ASN A 445 17.24 -15.77 -5.05
N THR A 446 17.12 -16.36 -6.24
CA THR A 446 16.94 -15.62 -7.49
C THR A 446 15.47 -15.66 -7.89
N LEU A 447 14.87 -14.50 -8.14
CA LEU A 447 13.49 -14.41 -8.59
C LEU A 447 13.35 -14.89 -10.05
N PRO A 448 12.24 -15.54 -10.40
CA PRO A 448 11.88 -15.81 -11.79
C PRO A 448 11.39 -14.53 -12.49
N PRO A 449 11.01 -14.59 -13.78
CA PRO A 449 10.49 -13.44 -14.50
C PRO A 449 9.22 -12.91 -13.85
N LYS A 450 8.90 -11.64 -14.06
CA LYS A 450 7.72 -10.94 -13.48
C LYS A 450 6.37 -11.58 -13.85
N VAL A 451 6.39 -12.49 -14.82
CA VAL A 451 5.25 -13.20 -15.38
C VAL A 451 5.15 -14.66 -14.92
N SER A 452 6.07 -15.15 -14.08
CA SER A 452 6.03 -16.52 -13.55
C SER A 452 4.81 -16.73 -12.63
N PHE A 453 4.34 -17.98 -12.58
CA PHE A 453 3.27 -18.40 -11.68
C PHE A 453 3.78 -19.02 -10.37
N ALA A 454 5.10 -18.97 -10.13
CA ALA A 454 5.75 -19.41 -8.90
C ALA A 454 5.55 -18.42 -7.73
N LYS A 455 4.30 -18.02 -7.49
CA LYS A 455 3.95 -17.04 -6.45
C LYS A 455 2.92 -17.59 -5.48
N ASP A 456 3.00 -17.16 -4.23
CA ASP A 456 2.04 -17.53 -3.20
C ASP A 456 0.70 -16.77 -3.34
N PHE A 457 -0.23 -16.95 -2.41
CA PHE A 457 -1.54 -16.28 -2.39
C PHE A 457 -1.45 -14.75 -2.38
N TRP A 458 -0.34 -14.19 -1.89
CA TRP A 458 -0.14 -12.76 -1.69
C TRP A 458 0.73 -12.13 -2.79
N GLY A 459 1.28 -12.96 -3.68
CA GLY A 459 2.08 -12.57 -4.83
C GLY A 459 3.59 -12.64 -4.61
N PHE A 460 4.07 -13.14 -3.47
CA PHE A 460 5.50 -13.31 -3.21
C PHE A 460 6.03 -14.60 -3.82
N TYR A 461 7.30 -14.62 -4.17
CA TYR A 461 7.95 -15.82 -4.72
C TYR A 461 7.97 -16.94 -3.69
N ASN A 462 7.55 -18.15 -4.09
CA ASN A 462 7.46 -19.30 -3.19
C ASN A 462 8.34 -20.50 -3.60
N GLY A 463 9.11 -20.35 -4.68
CA GLY A 463 10.02 -21.39 -5.17
C GLY A 463 9.38 -22.54 -5.96
N HIS A 464 8.08 -22.47 -6.28
CA HIS A 464 7.37 -23.56 -6.95
C HIS A 464 6.85 -23.18 -8.34
N SER A 465 7.61 -23.52 -9.39
CA SER A 465 7.20 -23.32 -10.79
C SER A 465 5.89 -24.03 -11.11
N SER A 466 5.01 -23.35 -11.86
CA SER A 466 3.72 -23.89 -12.29
C SER A 466 3.26 -23.23 -13.58
N ASN A 467 2.37 -23.91 -14.31
CA ASN A 467 1.65 -23.37 -15.47
C ASN A 467 0.20 -23.01 -15.14
N ILE A 468 -0.17 -23.02 -13.86
CA ILE A 468 -1.53 -22.82 -13.36
C ILE A 468 -1.49 -21.74 -12.28
N LEU A 469 -2.46 -20.83 -12.26
CA LEU A 469 -2.59 -19.80 -11.23
C LEU A 469 -3.62 -20.16 -10.15
N LEU A 470 -4.58 -21.03 -10.45
CA LEU A 470 -5.60 -21.44 -9.49
C LEU A 470 -4.98 -22.16 -8.28
N PRO A 471 -5.32 -21.73 -7.05
CA PRO A 471 -4.71 -22.28 -5.85
C PRO A 471 -5.18 -23.70 -5.52
N ASP A 472 -4.35 -24.43 -4.79
CA ASP A 472 -4.74 -25.64 -4.07
C ASP A 472 -5.78 -25.36 -2.99
N LEU A 473 -6.98 -25.92 -3.17
CA LEU A 473 -8.12 -25.69 -2.30
C LEU A 473 -8.37 -26.81 -1.29
N ARG A 474 -7.55 -27.87 -1.26
CA ARG A 474 -7.79 -29.07 -0.43
C ARG A 474 -7.91 -28.78 1.07
N PHE A 475 -7.34 -27.67 1.55
CA PHE A 475 -7.42 -27.23 2.95
C PHE A 475 -8.66 -26.39 3.30
N TYR A 476 -9.41 -25.92 2.30
CA TYR A 476 -10.59 -25.06 2.47
C TYR A 476 -11.91 -25.81 2.23
N ILE A 477 -11.84 -27.03 1.70
CA ILE A 477 -12.99 -27.81 1.24
C ILE A 477 -13.30 -28.92 2.24
N GLN A 478 -14.50 -28.92 2.80
CA GLN A 478 -15.08 -30.11 3.44
C GLN A 478 -15.75 -30.96 2.35
N SER A 479 -15.71 -32.30 2.43
CA SER A 479 -16.24 -33.19 1.39
C SER A 479 -17.73 -32.94 1.05
N SER A 480 -18.48 -32.27 1.92
CA SER A 480 -19.88 -31.88 1.72
C SER A 480 -20.11 -30.74 0.71
N THR A 481 -19.08 -30.06 0.19
CA THR A 481 -19.27 -28.88 -0.69
C THR A 481 -19.36 -29.19 -2.19
N GLY A 482 -19.36 -30.47 -2.58
CA GLY A 482 -19.73 -30.92 -3.94
C GLY A 482 -18.75 -30.62 -5.08
N LEU A 483 -17.47 -30.32 -4.79
CA LEU A 483 -16.47 -30.01 -5.83
C LEU A 483 -15.93 -31.28 -6.51
N PRO A 484 -15.84 -31.33 -7.86
CA PRO A 484 -15.24 -32.46 -8.60
C PRO A 484 -13.77 -32.67 -8.23
N ILE A 485 -13.36 -33.94 -8.15
CA ILE A 485 -12.05 -34.39 -7.66
C ILE A 485 -10.93 -34.20 -8.73
N ASP A 486 -11.30 -33.99 -10.00
CA ASP A 486 -10.38 -33.78 -11.13
C ASP A 486 -10.04 -32.29 -11.31
N TYR A 487 -9.22 -31.76 -10.41
CA TYR A 487 -8.79 -30.36 -10.44
C TYR A 487 -7.27 -30.26 -10.34
N GLU A 488 -6.62 -29.60 -11.30
CA GLU A 488 -5.20 -29.29 -11.25
C GLU A 488 -4.96 -28.07 -10.34
N PHE A 489 -4.10 -28.23 -9.34
CA PHE A 489 -3.84 -27.20 -8.33
C PHE A 489 -2.43 -26.65 -8.43
N ASN A 490 -2.25 -25.35 -8.19
CA ASN A 490 -0.93 -24.77 -7.93
C ASN A 490 -0.67 -24.66 -6.42
N ASN A 491 0.54 -24.99 -5.99
CA ASN A 491 1.02 -24.68 -4.65
C ASN A 491 1.22 -23.17 -4.53
N ARG A 492 0.24 -22.48 -3.93
CA ARG A 492 0.26 -21.04 -3.65
C ARG A 492 0.59 -20.75 -2.18
N TYR A 493 1.14 -21.71 -1.43
CA TYR A 493 1.48 -21.50 -0.02
C TYR A 493 2.70 -20.59 0.12
N SER A 494 2.73 -19.76 1.18
CA SER A 494 3.90 -18.94 1.46
C SER A 494 5.09 -19.79 1.87
N ASN A 495 6.29 -19.32 1.52
CA ASN A 495 7.54 -19.99 1.86
C ASN A 495 8.55 -18.99 2.44
N LYS A 496 8.93 -19.21 3.70
CA LYS A 496 9.85 -18.33 4.44
C LYS A 496 11.25 -18.23 3.82
N THR A 497 11.65 -19.25 3.05
CA THR A 497 12.98 -19.28 2.41
C THR A 497 13.07 -18.32 1.24
N PHE A 498 11.95 -17.99 0.58
CA PHE A 498 11.94 -17.22 -0.68
C PHE A 498 11.33 -15.82 -0.55
N VAL A 499 10.58 -15.54 0.53
CA VAL A 499 9.79 -14.31 0.70
C VAL A 499 10.63 -13.03 0.78
N ASP A 500 11.91 -13.13 1.18
CA ASP A 500 12.82 -12.00 1.38
C ASP A 500 13.82 -11.80 0.21
N ALA A 501 13.62 -12.53 -0.90
CA ALA A 501 14.45 -12.38 -2.10
C ALA A 501 14.43 -10.94 -2.62
N TYR A 502 15.62 -10.42 -2.92
CA TYR A 502 15.90 -9.06 -3.41
C TYR A 502 15.52 -7.91 -2.47
N MET A 503 15.20 -8.21 -1.20
CA MET A 503 15.01 -7.17 -0.19
C MET A 503 16.33 -6.52 0.21
N LEU A 504 16.27 -5.25 0.63
CA LEU A 504 17.42 -4.50 1.12
C LEU A 504 17.96 -5.13 2.40
N LYS A 505 19.22 -5.56 2.38
CA LYS A 505 19.91 -6.22 3.49
C LYS A 505 20.78 -5.25 4.27
N LYS A 506 21.39 -4.27 3.58
CA LYS A 506 22.38 -3.37 4.19
C LYS A 506 22.45 -2.02 3.49
N ILE A 507 22.64 -0.97 4.28
CA ILE A 507 22.97 0.38 3.79
C ILE A 507 24.29 0.81 4.40
N LYS A 508 25.25 1.22 3.58
CA LYS A 508 26.46 1.91 4.01
C LYS A 508 26.27 3.41 3.81
N TYR A 509 26.56 4.19 4.83
CA TYR A 509 26.34 5.64 4.84
C TYR A 509 27.61 6.41 4.44
N PRO A 510 27.50 7.72 4.12
CA PRO A 510 28.65 8.60 3.88
C PRO A 510 29.71 8.56 4.98
N THR A 511 29.29 8.37 6.24
CA THR A 511 30.16 8.18 7.41
C THR A 511 30.92 6.87 7.45
N LYS A 512 30.65 5.99 6.49
CA LYS A 512 31.19 4.63 6.35
C LYS A 512 30.71 3.64 7.40
N GLY A 513 29.93 4.08 8.40
CA GLY A 513 29.10 3.18 9.20
C GLY A 513 28.02 2.53 8.33
N TYR A 514 27.35 1.51 8.87
CA TYR A 514 26.32 0.79 8.12
C TYR A 514 25.21 0.23 9.02
N THR A 515 24.04 0.04 8.43
CA THR A 515 22.89 -0.62 9.06
C THR A 515 22.57 -1.91 8.32
N GLU A 516 22.33 -2.99 9.07
CA GLU A 516 21.88 -4.28 8.56
C GLU A 516 20.45 -4.58 9.02
N PHE A 517 19.67 -5.17 8.11
CA PHE A 517 18.26 -5.50 8.30
C PHE A 517 18.07 -7.01 8.15
N ASP A 518 17.47 -7.61 9.17
CA ASP A 518 17.04 -9.00 9.16
C ASP A 518 15.51 -9.06 9.16
N TYR A 519 14.93 -9.86 8.27
CA TYR A 519 13.47 -10.00 8.12
C TYR A 519 13.00 -11.40 8.52
N GLU A 520 11.71 -11.50 8.82
CA GLU A 520 11.00 -12.78 8.97
C GLU A 520 9.60 -12.70 8.37
N ILE A 521 8.96 -13.84 8.13
CA ILE A 521 7.62 -13.88 7.54
C ILE A 521 6.54 -13.40 8.54
N ASN A 522 5.54 -12.67 8.05
CA ASN A 522 4.37 -12.28 8.84
C ASN A 522 3.59 -13.51 9.33
N SER A 523 2.85 -13.33 10.44
CA SER A 523 2.10 -14.41 11.08
C SER A 523 0.77 -13.95 11.67
N PHE A 524 -0.26 -14.77 11.59
CA PHE A 524 -1.62 -14.45 12.07
C PHE A 524 -2.39 -15.69 12.53
N LYS A 525 -3.47 -15.51 13.31
CA LYS A 525 -4.23 -16.63 13.93
C LYS A 525 -5.73 -16.66 13.59
N ASN A 526 -6.26 -15.62 12.94
CA ASN A 526 -7.71 -15.43 12.75
C ASN A 526 -8.31 -16.16 11.53
N GLN A 527 -7.47 -16.73 10.66
CA GLN A 527 -7.89 -17.59 9.55
C GLN A 527 -6.82 -18.63 9.24
N PHE A 528 -7.21 -19.88 9.00
CA PHE A 528 -6.27 -20.93 8.60
C PHE A 528 -5.89 -20.78 7.13
N ILE A 529 -4.61 -20.45 6.89
CA ILE A 529 -3.96 -20.45 5.59
C ILE A 529 -2.60 -21.13 5.78
N PRO A 530 -2.37 -22.33 5.22
CA PRO A 530 -1.16 -23.08 5.51
C PRO A 530 0.05 -22.51 4.77
N SER A 531 1.22 -22.55 5.42
CA SER A 531 2.51 -22.31 4.77
C SER A 531 3.10 -23.59 4.17
N HIS A 532 4.12 -23.47 3.33
CA HIS A 532 4.80 -24.60 2.70
C HIS A 532 5.26 -25.66 3.72
N ASP A 533 5.97 -25.23 4.77
CA ASP A 533 6.47 -26.11 5.84
C ASP A 533 5.32 -26.82 6.57
N GLN A 534 4.22 -26.11 6.84
CA GLN A 534 3.05 -26.68 7.50
C GLN A 534 2.40 -27.75 6.64
N VAL A 535 2.28 -27.54 5.32
CA VAL A 535 1.73 -28.56 4.42
C VAL A 535 2.60 -29.82 4.41
N ILE A 536 3.93 -29.67 4.42
CA ILE A 536 4.85 -30.81 4.51
C ILE A 536 4.63 -31.58 5.81
N ASP A 537 4.59 -30.88 6.95
CA ASP A 537 4.42 -31.50 8.27
C ASP A 537 3.08 -32.24 8.42
N LEU A 538 2.02 -31.69 7.82
CA LEU A 538 0.68 -32.26 7.83
C LEU A 538 0.52 -33.42 6.83
N THR A 539 1.35 -33.49 5.80
CA THR A 539 1.29 -34.57 4.80
C THR A 539 1.98 -35.82 5.35
N LYS A 540 1.22 -36.90 5.55
CA LYS A 540 1.76 -38.19 5.97
C LYS A 540 1.82 -39.13 4.77
N THR A 541 3.03 -39.58 4.43
CA THR A 541 3.27 -40.55 3.37
C THR A 541 3.89 -41.81 3.96
N TYR A 542 3.27 -42.95 3.69
CA TYR A 542 3.74 -44.25 4.12
C TYR A 542 3.94 -45.15 2.91
N LEU A 543 5.13 -45.71 2.77
CA LEU A 543 5.40 -46.76 1.79
C LEU A 543 5.14 -48.10 2.44
N LEU A 544 4.26 -48.88 1.82
CA LEU A 544 3.97 -50.25 2.20
C LEU A 544 4.45 -51.18 1.10
N ASN A 545 5.03 -52.29 1.52
CA ASN A 545 5.48 -53.34 0.63
C ASN A 545 5.18 -54.72 1.25
N ASN A 546 4.76 -55.64 0.40
CA ASN A 546 4.69 -57.05 0.74
C ASN A 546 5.26 -57.85 -0.43
N THR A 547 6.47 -58.37 -0.21
CA THR A 547 7.26 -59.16 -1.17
C THR A 547 7.43 -60.61 -0.70
N GLY A 548 6.59 -61.10 0.23
CA GLY A 548 6.68 -62.46 0.79
C GLY A 548 7.77 -62.66 1.86
N ILE A 549 8.10 -63.92 2.19
CA ILE A 549 9.09 -64.29 3.23
C ILE A 549 10.39 -64.79 2.57
N GLY A 550 11.53 -64.20 2.95
CA GLY A 550 12.89 -64.71 2.67
C GLY A 550 13.69 -63.86 1.67
N GLY A 551 14.66 -63.07 2.16
CA GLY A 551 15.55 -62.26 1.32
C GLY A 551 16.30 -61.20 2.13
N TYR A 552 17.50 -60.79 1.69
CA TYR A 552 18.45 -60.00 2.48
C TYR A 552 18.24 -58.47 2.48
N SER A 553 17.11 -57.93 2.01
CA SER A 553 16.91 -56.46 2.00
C SER A 553 15.48 -55.98 2.27
N SER A 554 15.40 -55.15 3.32
CA SER A 554 14.32 -54.24 3.75
C SER A 554 13.20 -54.82 4.63
N PRO A 555 12.84 -54.16 5.76
CA PRO A 555 11.77 -54.62 6.65
C PRO A 555 10.42 -54.59 5.92
N HIS A 556 9.72 -55.73 5.93
CA HIS A 556 8.34 -55.85 5.42
C HIS A 556 7.42 -54.93 6.23
N LYS A 557 6.82 -53.94 5.57
CA LYS A 557 5.73 -53.15 6.15
C LYS A 557 4.48 -53.39 5.32
N ASP A 558 3.83 -54.51 5.60
CA ASP A 558 2.61 -54.97 4.93
C ASP A 558 1.34 -54.33 5.50
N THR A 559 1.45 -53.66 6.65
CA THR A 559 0.33 -53.07 7.37
C THR A 559 0.64 -51.63 7.82
N LEU A 560 -0.38 -50.78 7.72
CA LEU A 560 -0.36 -49.41 8.23
C LEU A 560 -1.64 -49.16 9.01
N THR A 561 -1.52 -48.78 10.27
CA THR A 561 -2.64 -48.27 11.06
C THR A 561 -2.59 -46.74 11.13
N ILE A 562 -3.67 -46.10 10.70
CA ILE A 562 -3.86 -44.66 10.66
C ILE A 562 -4.86 -44.28 11.75
N LYS A 563 -4.48 -43.32 12.60
CA LYS A 563 -5.43 -42.66 13.50
C LYS A 563 -5.92 -41.39 12.79
N VAL A 564 -7.20 -41.32 12.50
CA VAL A 564 -7.82 -40.13 11.93
C VAL A 564 -8.42 -39.31 13.05
N THR A 565 -8.05 -38.03 13.14
CA THR A 565 -8.29 -37.17 14.30
C THR A 565 -9.54 -36.28 14.18
N ALA A 566 -9.96 -35.88 12.96
CA ALA A 566 -11.21 -35.15 12.72
C ALA A 566 -11.55 -34.97 11.22
N GLY A 567 -12.85 -34.83 10.91
CA GLY A 567 -13.40 -34.40 9.60
C GLY A 567 -13.23 -35.42 8.46
N PRO A 568 -13.89 -35.22 7.31
CA PRO A 568 -13.69 -36.09 6.17
C PRO A 568 -12.21 -36.16 5.77
N LYS A 569 -11.68 -37.36 5.48
CA LYS A 569 -10.27 -37.52 5.11
C LYS A 569 -10.13 -38.18 3.76
N THR A 570 -9.37 -37.52 2.89
CA THR A 570 -8.96 -38.07 1.60
C THR A 570 -7.61 -38.76 1.74
N ILE A 571 -7.56 -40.01 1.33
CA ILE A 571 -6.35 -40.84 1.31
C ILE A 571 -6.06 -41.18 -0.14
N ARG A 572 -4.86 -40.80 -0.59
CA ARG A 572 -4.33 -41.14 -1.92
C ARG A 572 -3.54 -42.43 -1.80
N PHE A 573 -3.85 -43.36 -2.70
CA PHE A 573 -3.15 -44.62 -2.85
C PHE A 573 -2.46 -44.64 -4.21
N LEU A 574 -1.12 -44.66 -4.24
CA LEU A 574 -0.36 -45.05 -5.42
C LEU A 574 -0.01 -46.52 -5.26
N ASN A 575 -0.78 -47.36 -5.93
CA ASN A 575 -0.72 -48.80 -5.78
C ASN A 575 0.05 -49.42 -6.94
N ARG A 576 0.77 -50.50 -6.63
CA ARG A 576 1.50 -51.26 -7.63
C ARG A 576 1.47 -52.74 -7.31
N PHE A 577 1.09 -53.54 -8.30
CA PHE A 577 1.45 -54.94 -8.37
C PHE A 577 2.65 -55.08 -9.29
N SER A 578 3.74 -55.68 -8.82
CA SER A 578 4.92 -55.92 -9.66
C SER A 578 5.26 -57.41 -9.68
N GLY A 579 5.48 -57.92 -10.89
CA GLY A 579 6.05 -59.24 -11.15
C GLY A 579 7.56 -59.28 -10.99
N GLY A 580 8.23 -58.16 -10.69
CA GLY A 580 9.69 -58.10 -10.57
C GLY A 580 10.41 -58.22 -11.92
N PHE A 581 11.69 -58.57 -11.88
CA PHE A 581 12.54 -58.71 -13.07
C PHE A 581 13.40 -59.97 -12.99
N ASP A 582 13.81 -60.46 -14.17
CA ASP A 582 14.79 -61.53 -14.30
C ASP A 582 16.22 -60.93 -14.28
N GLY A 583 17.10 -61.48 -13.43
CA GLY A 583 18.57 -61.29 -13.55
C GLY A 583 19.15 -59.88 -13.37
N GLY A 584 18.60 -59.06 -12.47
CA GLY A 584 19.08 -57.68 -12.25
C GLY A 584 20.40 -57.53 -11.48
N PRO A 585 20.74 -56.32 -10.99
CA PRO A 585 22.09 -55.93 -10.55
C PRO A 585 22.66 -56.72 -9.34
N TYR A 586 21.84 -57.57 -8.72
CA TYR A 586 22.19 -58.41 -7.57
C TYR A 586 22.36 -59.91 -7.92
N GLY A 587 22.22 -60.30 -9.19
CA GLY A 587 22.64 -61.60 -9.72
C GLY A 587 21.56 -62.34 -10.54
N PRO A 588 21.94 -63.45 -11.22
CA PRO A 588 21.08 -64.26 -12.08
C PRO A 588 19.99 -65.06 -11.34
N GLN A 589 19.75 -64.78 -10.07
CA GLN A 589 18.88 -65.56 -9.17
C GLN A 589 17.52 -64.89 -8.87
N SER A 590 17.28 -63.65 -9.28
CA SER A 590 15.92 -63.05 -9.23
C SER A 590 15.05 -63.63 -10.34
N LYS A 591 13.86 -64.13 -10.01
CA LYS A 591 12.85 -64.57 -10.98
C LYS A 591 11.69 -63.59 -11.06
N ARG A 592 11.22 -63.38 -12.28
CA ARG A 592 10.00 -62.63 -12.58
C ARG A 592 8.77 -63.52 -12.45
N TYR A 593 7.70 -62.96 -11.92
CA TYR A 593 6.40 -63.60 -11.70
C TYR A 593 5.37 -63.06 -12.68
N ASP A 594 4.63 -63.96 -13.30
CA ASP A 594 3.52 -63.61 -14.17
C ASP A 594 2.25 -63.27 -13.39
N PHE A 595 1.26 -62.75 -14.11
CA PHE A 595 -0.05 -62.41 -13.60
C PHE A 595 -0.73 -63.53 -12.80
N TYR A 596 -0.71 -64.77 -13.29
CA TYR A 596 -1.41 -65.89 -12.64
C TYR A 596 -0.72 -66.31 -11.35
N GLN A 597 0.60 -66.25 -11.32
CA GLN A 597 1.37 -66.51 -10.10
C GLN A 597 0.99 -65.51 -9.01
N LEU A 598 0.98 -64.21 -9.30
CA LEU A 598 0.56 -63.16 -8.35
C LEU A 598 -0.90 -63.30 -7.92
N VAL A 599 -1.82 -63.60 -8.85
CA VAL A 599 -3.23 -63.83 -8.53
C VAL A 599 -3.40 -65.05 -7.60
N ASN A 600 -2.72 -66.17 -7.89
CA ASN A 600 -2.78 -67.39 -7.07
C ASN A 600 -2.17 -67.18 -5.67
N ALA A 601 -1.22 -66.26 -5.52
CA ALA A 601 -0.71 -65.85 -4.22
C ALA A 601 -1.63 -64.87 -3.48
N GLY A 602 -2.79 -64.52 -4.03
CA GLY A 602 -3.74 -63.62 -3.38
C GLY A 602 -3.27 -62.17 -3.32
N ALA A 603 -2.49 -61.72 -4.31
CA ALA A 603 -2.01 -60.34 -4.42
C ALA A 603 -3.18 -59.35 -4.37
N SER A 604 -3.33 -58.68 -3.23
CA SER A 604 -4.41 -57.72 -2.99
C SER A 604 -4.01 -56.62 -2.02
N ILE A 605 -4.73 -55.51 -2.08
CA ILE A 605 -4.61 -54.38 -1.16
C ILE A 605 -5.97 -54.19 -0.50
N GLN A 606 -6.02 -54.11 0.83
CA GLN A 606 -7.24 -53.90 1.60
C GLN A 606 -7.14 -52.62 2.42
N PHE A 607 -8.18 -51.79 2.34
CA PHE A 607 -8.38 -50.66 3.24
C PHE A 607 -9.56 -50.95 4.16
N MET A 608 -9.36 -50.82 5.48
CA MET A 608 -10.28 -51.33 6.51
C MET A 608 -10.47 -50.32 7.65
N LYS A 609 -11.62 -50.39 8.32
CA LYS A 609 -11.90 -49.71 9.59
C LYS A 609 -11.81 -50.72 10.74
N LEU A 610 -11.12 -50.35 11.81
CA LEU A 610 -10.94 -51.12 13.04
C LEU A 610 -11.58 -50.35 14.20
N LYS A 611 -12.40 -51.02 15.02
CA LYS A 611 -13.00 -50.43 16.23
C LYS A 611 -12.82 -51.35 17.42
N THR A 612 -12.13 -50.89 18.46
CA THR A 612 -11.91 -51.66 19.69
C THR A 612 -13.01 -51.35 20.70
N ASN A 613 -13.83 -52.35 21.01
CA ASN A 613 -14.91 -52.22 21.99
C ASN A 613 -14.37 -52.20 23.43
N ALA A 614 -15.19 -51.77 24.40
CA ALA A 614 -14.82 -51.67 25.81
C ALA A 614 -14.34 -52.98 26.45
N ASN A 615 -14.67 -54.14 25.85
CA ASN A 615 -14.23 -55.47 26.27
C ASN A 615 -12.87 -55.92 25.67
N GLY A 616 -12.19 -55.05 24.91
CA GLY A 616 -10.91 -55.35 24.26
C GLY A 616 -11.01 -56.08 22.91
N THR A 617 -12.21 -56.35 22.39
CA THR A 617 -12.40 -57.00 21.08
C THR A 617 -12.37 -55.96 19.94
N THR A 618 -11.60 -56.22 18.88
CA THR A 618 -11.51 -55.33 17.69
C THR A 618 -12.40 -55.83 16.55
N ASN A 619 -13.41 -55.04 16.18
CA ASN A 619 -14.24 -55.28 15.00
C ASN A 619 -13.57 -54.68 13.76
N THR A 620 -13.50 -55.45 12.67
CA THR A 620 -12.90 -55.03 11.38
C THR A 620 -13.96 -54.97 10.29
N GLN A 621 -13.99 -53.88 9.53
CA GLN A 621 -14.83 -53.70 8.35
C GLN A 621 -13.96 -53.35 7.14
N VAL A 622 -14.05 -54.12 6.05
CA VAL A 622 -13.37 -53.79 4.78
C VAL A 622 -14.12 -52.65 4.10
N LEU A 623 -13.42 -51.55 3.86
CA LEU A 623 -13.93 -50.36 3.19
C LEU A 623 -13.67 -50.41 1.67
N LYS A 624 -12.53 -50.96 1.27
CA LYS A 624 -12.15 -51.16 -0.14
C LYS A 624 -11.16 -52.32 -0.25
N GLN A 625 -11.26 -53.08 -1.34
CA GLN A 625 -10.29 -54.12 -1.70
C GLN A 625 -9.95 -54.01 -3.18
N TRP A 626 -8.67 -54.18 -3.49
CA TRP A 626 -8.12 -54.20 -4.84
C TRP A 626 -7.44 -55.53 -5.08
N ASP A 627 -8.06 -56.37 -5.90
CA ASP A 627 -7.52 -57.68 -6.28
C ASP A 627 -6.92 -57.60 -7.68
N LEU A 628 -5.69 -58.06 -7.87
CA LEU A 628 -5.01 -58.02 -9.17
C LEU A 628 -5.87 -58.62 -10.31
N ALA A 629 -6.57 -59.72 -10.03
CA ALA A 629 -7.45 -60.40 -10.98
C ALA A 629 -8.64 -59.56 -11.46
N SER A 630 -9.06 -58.59 -10.66
CA SER A 630 -10.22 -57.73 -10.95
C SER A 630 -9.84 -56.44 -11.68
N LEU A 631 -8.59 -56.00 -11.55
CA LEU A 631 -8.13 -54.69 -12.03
C LEU A 631 -7.50 -54.74 -13.42
N THR A 632 -6.89 -55.86 -13.78
CA THR A 632 -6.22 -56.04 -15.07
C THR A 632 -6.28 -57.50 -15.51
N ASN A 633 -5.78 -57.80 -16.71
CA ASN A 633 -5.69 -59.15 -17.25
C ASN A 633 -4.25 -59.57 -17.50
N ALA A 634 -4.05 -60.87 -17.73
CA ALA A 634 -2.72 -61.46 -17.93
C ALA A 634 -1.95 -60.85 -19.10
N SER A 635 -2.61 -60.50 -20.21
CA SER A 635 -1.94 -59.94 -21.39
C SER A 635 -1.38 -58.54 -21.13
N THR A 636 -2.15 -57.69 -20.44
CA THR A 636 -1.75 -56.32 -20.10
C THR A 636 -0.66 -56.32 -19.03
N PHE A 637 -0.80 -57.14 -17.98
CA PHE A 637 0.18 -57.22 -16.91
C PHE A 637 1.51 -57.82 -17.38
N ASN A 638 1.50 -58.91 -18.15
CA ASN A 638 2.72 -59.62 -18.55
C ASN A 638 3.55 -58.88 -19.63
N GLN A 639 3.02 -57.83 -20.26
CA GLN A 639 3.82 -56.96 -21.15
C GLN A 639 4.80 -56.10 -20.37
N THR A 640 4.37 -55.58 -19.22
CA THR A 640 5.13 -54.64 -18.39
C THR A 640 5.66 -55.26 -17.09
N TYR A 641 5.13 -56.42 -16.69
CA TYR A 641 5.31 -57.07 -15.38
C TYR A 641 5.06 -56.11 -14.21
N SER A 642 4.21 -55.13 -14.42
CA SER A 642 3.82 -54.14 -13.43
C SER A 642 2.45 -53.60 -13.79
N TYR A 643 1.59 -53.45 -12.80
CA TYR A 643 0.34 -52.71 -12.91
C TYR A 643 0.30 -51.67 -11.80
N GLU A 644 0.41 -50.42 -12.22
CA GLU A 644 0.43 -49.25 -11.35
C GLU A 644 -0.84 -48.45 -11.61
N TRP A 645 -1.51 -48.05 -10.53
CA TRP A 645 -2.64 -47.16 -10.62
C TRP A 645 -2.70 -46.26 -9.40
N GLU A 646 -3.40 -45.15 -9.57
CA GLU A 646 -3.70 -44.24 -8.50
C GLU A 646 -5.18 -44.28 -8.18
N GLU A 647 -5.51 -44.33 -6.90
CA GLU A 647 -6.89 -44.19 -6.44
C GLU A 647 -6.96 -43.28 -5.21
N ILE A 648 -8.01 -42.46 -5.17
CA ILE A 648 -8.31 -41.58 -4.06
C ILE A 648 -9.53 -42.15 -3.33
N TYR A 649 -9.41 -42.36 -2.02
CA TYR A 649 -10.50 -42.81 -1.17
C TYR A 649 -10.84 -41.72 -0.14
N THR A 650 -12.11 -41.35 -0.04
CA THR A 650 -12.59 -40.38 0.95
C THR A 650 -13.34 -41.09 2.07
N ILE A 651 -12.94 -40.81 3.30
CA ILE A 651 -13.68 -41.18 4.51
C ILE A 651 -14.69 -40.06 4.77
N ASP A 652 -15.97 -40.26 4.42
CA ASP A 652 -16.99 -39.20 4.49
C ASP A 652 -17.38 -38.78 5.91
N SER A 653 -17.31 -39.71 6.86
CA SER A 653 -17.50 -39.44 8.29
C SER A 653 -16.49 -40.22 9.11
N VAL A 654 -15.70 -39.50 9.90
CA VAL A 654 -14.77 -40.11 10.86
C VAL A 654 -15.58 -40.53 12.07
N ASP A 655 -15.40 -41.79 12.49
CA ASP A 655 -16.02 -42.28 13.73
C ASP A 655 -15.49 -41.44 14.90
N PRO A 656 -16.35 -40.73 15.66
CA PRO A 656 -15.91 -39.87 16.75
C PRO A 656 -15.29 -40.65 17.92
N ASP A 657 -15.41 -41.98 17.91
CA ASP A 657 -14.84 -42.86 18.93
C ASP A 657 -13.30 -42.86 18.89
N PRO A 658 -12.61 -42.46 19.99
CA PRO A 658 -11.16 -42.38 20.05
C PRO A 658 -10.45 -43.75 19.93
N THR A 659 -11.18 -44.85 19.97
CA THR A 659 -10.68 -46.22 19.74
C THR A 659 -10.65 -46.62 18.26
N THR A 660 -11.33 -45.89 17.37
CA THR A 660 -11.39 -46.23 15.94
C THR A 660 -10.05 -45.96 15.24
N ARG A 661 -9.60 -46.91 14.41
CA ARG A 661 -8.43 -46.78 13.55
C ARG A 661 -8.77 -47.21 12.13
N TYR A 662 -8.03 -46.72 11.16
CA TYR A 662 -8.11 -47.20 9.77
C TYR A 662 -6.85 -47.97 9.45
N MET A 663 -6.95 -49.04 8.67
CA MET A 663 -5.82 -49.90 8.35
C MET A 663 -5.71 -50.17 6.87
N VAL A 664 -4.51 -50.01 6.33
CA VAL A 664 -4.13 -50.50 5.01
C VAL A 664 -3.36 -51.79 5.20
N LYS A 665 -3.73 -52.84 4.48
CA LYS A 665 -3.05 -54.14 4.51
C LYS A 665 -2.76 -54.61 3.09
N LEU A 666 -1.52 -55.01 2.85
CA LEU A 666 -1.08 -55.63 1.61
C LEU A 666 -1.05 -57.14 1.82
N ASN A 667 -1.83 -57.88 1.04
CA ASN A 667 -1.84 -59.33 1.11
C ASN A 667 -1.07 -59.90 -0.08
N LEU A 668 -0.12 -60.78 0.24
CA LEU A 668 0.57 -61.64 -0.71
C LEU A 668 1.00 -62.90 0.04
N ASN A 669 0.70 -64.06 -0.51
CA ASN A 669 1.05 -65.34 0.10
C ASN A 669 2.58 -65.52 0.05
N PRO A 670 3.25 -65.63 1.21
CA PRO A 670 4.70 -65.73 1.27
C PRO A 670 5.25 -67.05 0.72
N ASN A 671 4.41 -68.06 0.51
CA ASN A 671 4.80 -69.37 -0.03
C ASN A 671 4.79 -69.43 -1.56
N MET A 672 4.58 -68.31 -2.26
CA MET A 672 4.60 -68.29 -3.74
C MET A 672 6.01 -68.41 -4.32
N TYR A 673 7.02 -68.19 -3.49
CA TYR A 673 8.40 -68.05 -3.90
C TYR A 673 9.13 -69.39 -3.87
N VAL A 674 9.91 -69.68 -4.91
CA VAL A 674 10.75 -70.88 -4.95
C VAL A 674 12.04 -70.66 -4.14
N PRO A 675 12.57 -71.65 -3.42
CA PRO A 675 13.78 -71.50 -2.58
C PRO A 675 15.04 -70.99 -3.30
N ALA A 676 15.06 -71.00 -4.64
CA ALA A 676 16.17 -70.53 -5.47
C ALA A 676 16.13 -69.02 -5.79
N ASP A 677 15.05 -68.32 -5.43
CA ASP A 677 14.85 -66.89 -5.68
C ASP A 677 15.39 -66.08 -4.49
N MET A 678 16.70 -65.84 -4.47
CA MET A 678 17.38 -65.24 -3.31
C MET A 678 17.11 -63.72 -3.18
N TYR A 679 16.51 -63.11 -4.22
CA TYR A 679 16.30 -61.67 -4.36
C TYR A 679 14.91 -61.37 -4.94
N HIS A 680 13.89 -61.48 -4.08
CA HIS A 680 12.48 -61.23 -4.42
C HIS A 680 12.23 -59.74 -4.74
N SER A 681 11.86 -59.46 -5.98
CA SER A 681 11.46 -58.11 -6.44
C SER A 681 9.97 -58.03 -6.81
N ALA A 682 9.29 -59.17 -6.94
CA ALA A 682 7.86 -59.23 -7.12
C ALA A 682 7.13 -58.96 -5.81
N GLY A 683 6.03 -58.21 -5.86
CA GLY A 683 5.29 -57.87 -4.66
C GLY A 683 4.10 -56.95 -4.89
N VAL A 684 3.40 -56.72 -3.80
CA VAL A 684 2.36 -55.70 -3.68
C VAL A 684 2.96 -54.49 -3.00
N PHE A 685 2.74 -53.31 -3.56
CA PHE A 685 3.22 -52.05 -3.04
C PHE A 685 2.08 -51.05 -2.98
N SER A 686 2.07 -50.22 -1.95
CA SER A 686 1.14 -49.10 -1.84
C SER A 686 1.84 -47.94 -1.18
N THR A 687 1.86 -46.79 -1.85
CA THR A 687 2.18 -45.52 -1.21
C THR A 687 0.88 -44.88 -0.78
N VAL A 688 0.73 -44.74 0.54
CA VAL A 688 -0.47 -44.17 1.17
C VAL A 688 -0.13 -42.76 1.62
N THR A 689 -0.77 -41.76 1.01
CA THR A 689 -0.58 -40.35 1.35
C THR A 689 -1.89 -39.74 1.82
N TYR A 690 -1.89 -39.09 2.99
CA TYR A 690 -3.04 -38.34 3.49
C TYR A 690 -2.60 -37.08 4.23
N ILE A 691 -3.53 -36.13 4.39
CA ILE A 691 -3.29 -34.87 5.10
C ILE A 691 -3.92 -34.94 6.50
N ASP A 692 -3.09 -34.89 7.53
CA ASP A 692 -3.50 -34.88 8.93
C ASP A 692 -3.83 -33.46 9.41
N SER A 693 -4.80 -32.79 8.74
CA SER A 693 -5.18 -31.41 9.08
C SER A 693 -5.67 -31.28 10.53
N PRO A 694 -5.23 -30.24 11.27
CA PRO A 694 -5.75 -29.95 12.60
C PRO A 694 -7.22 -29.49 12.52
N ALA A 695 -7.97 -29.62 13.60
CA ALA A 695 -9.32 -29.07 13.68
C ALA A 695 -9.27 -27.54 13.53
N VAL A 696 -10.07 -26.98 12.62
CA VAL A 696 -10.20 -25.53 12.43
C VAL A 696 -10.59 -24.90 13.78
N GLY A 697 -9.76 -24.01 14.31
CA GLY A 697 -9.94 -23.34 15.61
C GLY A 697 -8.99 -23.79 16.73
N SER A 698 -8.12 -24.79 16.50
CA SER A 698 -7.15 -25.25 17.51
C SER A 698 -5.82 -24.46 17.46
N GLY A 699 -5.79 -23.24 18.01
CA GLY A 699 -4.54 -22.53 18.36
C GLY A 699 -3.41 -22.46 17.31
N PHE A 700 -3.74 -22.51 16.02
CA PHE A 700 -2.75 -22.54 14.95
C PHE A 700 -2.18 -21.13 14.69
N THR A 701 -0.92 -21.05 14.27
CA THR A 701 -0.31 -19.82 13.76
C THR A 701 -0.03 -20.00 12.28
N CYS A 702 -0.64 -19.17 11.44
CA CYS A 702 -0.41 -19.14 10.00
C CYS A 702 0.70 -18.16 9.66
N PHE A 703 1.38 -18.40 8.55
CA PHE A 703 2.47 -17.56 8.06
C PHE A 703 2.22 -17.20 6.60
N GLY A 704 2.39 -15.92 6.27
CA GLY A 704 2.14 -15.40 4.92
C GLY A 704 1.94 -13.88 4.93
N HIS A 705 1.53 -13.30 3.80
CA HIS A 705 1.36 -11.86 3.65
C HIS A 705 2.67 -11.05 3.73
N GLY A 706 3.76 -11.63 3.20
CA GLY A 706 5.05 -10.97 3.08
C GLY A 706 5.88 -10.96 4.38
N PRO A 707 7.03 -10.29 4.37
CA PRO A 707 7.93 -10.20 5.51
C PRO A 707 7.65 -8.99 6.42
N ARG A 708 8.21 -9.06 7.62
CA ARG A 708 8.31 -7.99 8.64
C ARG A 708 9.73 -7.92 9.16
N ILE A 709 10.10 -6.78 9.77
CA ILE A 709 11.42 -6.59 10.37
C ILE A 709 11.58 -7.46 11.61
N LYS A 710 12.67 -8.23 11.68
CA LYS A 710 13.04 -9.05 12.83
C LYS A 710 14.08 -8.36 13.69
N SER A 711 15.15 -7.86 13.07
CA SER A 711 16.17 -7.08 13.77
C SER A 711 16.83 -6.04 12.91
N VAL A 712 17.30 -4.98 13.57
CA VAL A 712 18.10 -3.90 12.97
C VAL A 712 19.39 -3.77 13.78
N LYS A 713 20.52 -3.76 13.07
CA LYS A 713 21.86 -3.64 13.66
C LYS A 713 22.60 -2.47 13.04
N ASN A 714 23.08 -1.55 13.86
CA ASN A 714 23.85 -0.38 13.44
C ASN A 714 25.32 -0.60 13.80
N TYR A 715 26.23 -0.32 12.86
CA TYR A 715 27.66 -0.51 13.00
C TYR A 715 28.43 0.79 12.74
N SER A 716 29.55 0.97 13.45
CA SER A 716 30.48 2.08 13.23
C SER A 716 31.29 1.91 11.94
N LEU A 717 32.05 2.95 11.55
CA LEU A 717 33.02 2.90 10.45
C LEU A 717 34.04 1.76 10.59
N GLN A 718 34.43 1.41 11.82
CA GLN A 718 35.38 0.31 12.10
C GLN A 718 34.72 -1.08 12.07
N GLY A 719 33.41 -1.16 11.80
CA GLY A 719 32.64 -2.41 11.81
C GLY A 719 32.28 -2.90 13.22
N THR A 720 32.40 -2.07 14.25
CA THR A 720 31.97 -2.40 15.62
C THR A 720 30.46 -2.20 15.74
N LEU A 721 29.76 -3.17 16.33
CA LEU A 721 28.31 -3.07 16.60
C LEU A 721 28.04 -1.92 17.60
N ALA A 722 27.22 -0.96 17.20
CA ALA A 722 26.88 0.22 18.00
C ALA A 722 25.48 0.14 18.61
N GLU A 723 24.53 -0.49 17.91
CA GLU A 723 23.17 -0.71 18.39
C GLU A 723 22.59 -1.99 17.80
N TRP A 724 21.84 -2.74 18.60
CA TRP A 724 21.06 -3.87 18.13
C TRP A 724 19.67 -3.88 18.75
N LYS A 725 18.66 -3.85 17.88
CA LYS A 725 17.24 -3.99 18.22
C LYS A 725 16.68 -5.27 17.64
N ASN A 726 15.88 -5.99 18.43
CA ASN A 726 15.10 -7.13 17.99
C ASN A 726 13.61 -6.86 18.24
N TYR A 727 12.76 -7.33 17.34
CA TYR A 727 11.32 -7.15 17.42
C TYR A 727 10.63 -8.50 17.58
N GLU A 728 9.69 -8.58 18.52
CA GLU A 728 8.82 -9.74 18.73
C GLU A 728 7.37 -9.30 18.56
N TYR A 729 6.57 -10.13 17.91
CA TYR A 729 5.21 -9.81 17.48
C TYR A 729 4.23 -10.84 18.03
N ASP A 730 3.10 -10.38 18.59
CA ASP A 730 2.01 -11.24 19.05
C ASP A 730 0.65 -10.63 18.69
N GLU A 731 -0.41 -11.44 18.85
CA GLU A 731 -1.78 -11.06 18.50
C GLU A 731 -1.93 -10.63 17.03
N GLY A 732 -1.26 -11.35 16.13
CA GLY A 732 -1.30 -11.12 14.68
C GLY A 732 -2.67 -11.44 14.07
N ILE A 733 -3.22 -10.49 13.31
CA ILE A 733 -4.51 -10.60 12.61
C ILE A 733 -4.29 -10.24 11.14
N LEU A 734 -4.74 -11.12 10.25
CA LEU A 734 -4.94 -10.80 8.84
C LEU A 734 -6.19 -9.93 8.74
N HIS A 735 -6.05 -8.66 8.38
CA HIS A 735 -7.17 -7.71 8.44
C HIS A 735 -8.29 -8.05 7.46
N ASN A 736 -7.96 -8.58 6.28
CA ASN A 736 -8.95 -9.00 5.30
C ASN A 736 -8.94 -10.51 5.16
N LYS A 737 -10.05 -11.15 5.54
CA LYS A 737 -10.21 -12.59 5.30
C LYS A 737 -10.17 -12.89 3.80
N ILE A 738 -9.43 -13.92 3.45
CA ILE A 738 -9.34 -14.45 2.10
C ILE A 738 -10.52 -15.41 1.87
N SER A 739 -11.26 -15.27 0.77
CA SER A 739 -12.35 -16.20 0.43
C SER A 739 -12.04 -16.89 -0.90
N PRO A 740 -11.33 -18.03 -0.88
CA PRO A 740 -10.93 -18.70 -2.12
C PRO A 740 -12.10 -19.37 -2.86
N LEU A 741 -13.24 -19.52 -2.19
CA LEU A 741 -14.52 -20.01 -2.72
C LEU A 741 -15.57 -18.92 -2.53
N MET A 742 -16.11 -18.40 -3.62
CA MET A 742 -17.20 -17.42 -3.59
C MET A 742 -18.46 -18.05 -4.19
N GLU A 743 -19.61 -17.89 -3.54
CA GLU A 743 -20.88 -18.38 -4.08
C GLU A 743 -21.49 -17.35 -5.03
N LYS A 744 -21.80 -17.77 -6.26
CA LYS A 744 -22.57 -16.99 -7.23
C LYS A 744 -23.88 -17.70 -7.53
N ASP A 745 -24.98 -16.97 -7.40
CA ASP A 745 -26.31 -17.43 -7.73
C ASP A 745 -26.78 -16.83 -9.05
N TYR A 746 -27.41 -17.64 -9.90
CA TYR A 746 -28.07 -17.21 -11.13
C TYR A 746 -29.49 -17.80 -11.22
N TYR A 747 -30.43 -16.99 -11.72
CA TYR A 747 -31.79 -17.42 -12.01
C TYR A 747 -31.97 -17.54 -13.52
N CYS A 748 -32.36 -18.71 -13.98
CA CYS A 748 -32.47 -19.07 -15.39
C CYS A 748 -33.93 -19.37 -15.74
N PHE A 749 -34.47 -18.74 -16.78
CA PHE A 749 -35.88 -18.90 -17.18
C PHE A 749 -36.00 -19.42 -18.61
N ASP A 750 -36.94 -20.32 -18.85
CA ASP A 750 -37.24 -20.82 -20.19
C ASP A 750 -38.20 -19.86 -20.92
N CYS A 751 -37.65 -19.07 -21.85
CA CYS A 751 -38.38 -18.06 -22.60
C CYS A 751 -38.32 -18.38 -24.10
N THR A 752 -39.47 -18.36 -24.76
CA THR A 752 -39.55 -18.51 -26.23
C THR A 752 -39.23 -17.17 -26.93
N PRO A 753 -38.81 -17.16 -28.21
CA PRO A 753 -38.49 -15.93 -28.95
C PRO A 753 -39.64 -14.91 -29.04
N SER A 754 -40.87 -15.31 -28.72
CA SER A 754 -42.06 -14.46 -28.71
C SER A 754 -42.67 -14.37 -27.29
N THR A 755 -42.23 -13.36 -26.54
CA THR A 755 -42.97 -12.68 -25.43
C THR A 755 -43.55 -13.48 -24.26
N TYR A 756 -43.42 -14.80 -24.18
CA TYR A 756 -43.91 -15.60 -23.05
C TYR A 756 -42.78 -16.43 -22.43
N CYS A 757 -42.36 -16.03 -21.23
CA CYS A 757 -41.55 -16.85 -20.32
C CYS A 757 -42.48 -17.80 -19.56
N SER A 758 -42.26 -19.10 -19.67
CA SER A 758 -42.98 -20.07 -18.85
C SER A 758 -42.53 -19.94 -17.38
N GLY A 759 -43.41 -20.21 -16.42
CA GLY A 759 -43.10 -20.08 -14.98
C GLY A 759 -42.01 -21.03 -14.44
N ASN A 760 -41.37 -21.82 -15.31
CA ASN A 760 -40.30 -22.73 -14.95
C ASN A 760 -38.97 -21.98 -14.85
N ALA A 761 -38.62 -21.57 -13.62
CA ALA A 761 -37.32 -21.02 -13.29
C ALA A 761 -36.41 -22.12 -12.72
N SER A 762 -35.16 -22.19 -13.19
CA SER A 762 -34.11 -22.96 -12.53
C SER A 762 -33.19 -22.01 -11.76
N TYR A 763 -32.89 -22.37 -10.51
CA TYR A 763 -31.96 -21.66 -9.65
C TYR A 763 -30.65 -22.47 -9.60
N ASN A 764 -29.54 -21.85 -9.97
CA ASN A 764 -28.25 -22.51 -10.03
C ASN A 764 -27.22 -21.76 -9.19
N ASN A 765 -26.54 -22.51 -8.31
CA ASN A 765 -25.49 -21.99 -7.44
C ASN A 765 -24.14 -22.56 -7.87
N PHE A 766 -23.18 -21.65 -8.02
CA PHE A 766 -21.84 -21.95 -8.47
C PHE A 766 -20.82 -21.52 -7.43
N TRP A 767 -19.77 -22.32 -7.29
CA TRP A 767 -18.51 -21.87 -6.73
C TRP A 767 -17.72 -21.13 -7.80
N TYR A 768 -17.46 -19.85 -7.58
CA TYR A 768 -16.50 -19.06 -8.33
C TYR A 768 -15.14 -19.17 -7.65
N ILE A 769 -14.15 -19.69 -8.38
CA ILE A 769 -12.77 -19.81 -7.96
C ILE A 769 -11.93 -18.90 -8.86
N SER A 770 -11.03 -18.13 -8.26
CA SER A 770 -10.11 -17.24 -8.97
C SER A 770 -8.71 -17.32 -8.37
N ASP A 771 -7.70 -16.98 -9.17
CA ASP A 771 -6.35 -16.73 -8.68
C ASP A 771 -6.24 -15.48 -7.78
N GLN A 772 -7.26 -14.59 -7.83
CA GLN A 772 -7.38 -13.35 -7.07
C GLN A 772 -8.21 -13.58 -5.80
N VAL A 773 -7.67 -14.33 -4.85
CA VAL A 773 -8.38 -14.66 -3.60
C VAL A 773 -8.30 -13.53 -2.55
N THR A 774 -7.40 -12.56 -2.76
CA THR A 774 -7.24 -11.37 -1.91
C THR A 774 -8.09 -10.21 -2.45
N SER A 775 -8.47 -9.30 -1.55
CA SER A 775 -9.42 -8.21 -1.84
C SER A 775 -8.92 -7.09 -2.79
N ASN A 776 -7.66 -7.11 -3.24
CA ASN A 776 -7.00 -6.02 -4.01
C ASN A 776 -7.00 -4.60 -3.36
N GLU A 777 -7.58 -4.48 -2.16
CA GLU A 777 -7.62 -3.30 -1.31
C GLU A 777 -6.60 -3.42 -0.17
N PHE A 778 -6.68 -2.57 0.86
CA PHE A 778 -5.77 -2.59 2.02
C PHE A 778 -5.74 -3.97 2.64
N ASP A 779 -4.68 -4.72 2.39
CA ASP A 779 -4.46 -6.06 2.92
C ASP A 779 -3.15 -5.98 3.69
N ALA A 780 -3.21 -6.23 5.00
CA ALA A 780 -2.08 -6.15 5.90
C ALA A 780 -2.28 -7.14 7.05
N VAL A 781 -1.16 -7.53 7.66
CA VAL A 781 -1.17 -8.21 8.96
C VAL A 781 -0.81 -7.15 10.01
N GLY A 782 -1.73 -6.93 10.94
CA GLY A 782 -1.49 -6.08 12.11
C GLY A 782 -1.21 -6.92 13.35
N TYR A 783 -0.43 -6.37 14.29
CA TYR A 783 -0.09 -7.01 15.56
C TYR A 783 -0.67 -6.23 16.74
N GLY A 784 -1.45 -6.90 17.57
CA GLY A 784 -2.01 -6.29 18.79
C GLY A 784 -0.94 -5.96 19.83
N LYS A 785 0.20 -6.68 19.79
CA LYS A 785 1.35 -6.46 20.66
C LYS A 785 2.68 -6.56 19.91
N VAL A 786 3.58 -5.60 20.15
CA VAL A 786 4.95 -5.60 19.62
C VAL A 786 5.93 -5.29 20.73
N ILE A 787 7.03 -6.06 20.82
CA ILE A 787 8.08 -5.86 21.82
C ILE A 787 9.38 -5.50 21.10
N GLU A 788 9.88 -4.29 21.33
CA GLU A 788 11.24 -3.88 20.94
C GLU A 788 12.21 -4.21 22.09
N LYS A 789 13.17 -5.11 21.85
CA LYS A 789 14.24 -5.44 22.80
C LYS A 789 15.55 -4.83 22.34
N LYS A 790 16.26 -4.17 23.25
CA LYS A 790 17.61 -3.65 23.03
C LYS A 790 18.63 -4.61 23.64
N PHE A 791 19.73 -4.87 22.94
CA PHE A 791 20.80 -5.75 23.42
C PHE A 791 22.08 -5.00 23.73
N SER A 792 22.90 -5.59 24.60
CA SER A 792 24.26 -5.08 24.83
C SER A 792 25.15 -5.37 23.63
N VAL A 793 25.93 -4.37 23.22
CA VAL A 793 26.89 -4.51 22.11
C VAL A 793 28.07 -5.41 22.48
N ASP A 794 28.43 -5.47 23.77
CA ASP A 794 29.56 -6.26 24.29
C ASP A 794 29.16 -7.70 24.65
N ASN A 795 27.86 -7.95 24.88
CA ASN A 795 27.32 -9.26 25.17
C ASN A 795 25.95 -9.44 24.49
N PRO A 796 25.91 -10.07 23.29
CA PRO A 796 24.70 -10.29 22.51
C PRO A 796 23.58 -11.07 23.23
N LEU A 797 23.89 -11.74 24.34
CA LEU A 797 22.92 -12.51 25.13
C LEU A 797 22.26 -11.69 26.26
N GLN A 798 22.72 -10.46 26.51
CA GLN A 798 22.20 -9.61 27.59
C GLN A 798 21.29 -8.51 27.04
N SER A 799 20.01 -8.54 27.42
CA SER A 799 19.06 -7.45 27.13
C SER A 799 19.36 -6.22 28.01
N LYS A 800 19.27 -5.03 27.40
CA LYS A 800 19.31 -3.72 28.08
C LYS A 800 17.93 -3.20 28.48
N GLY A 801 16.89 -4.03 28.35
CA GLY A 801 15.50 -3.67 28.57
C GLY A 801 14.66 -3.74 27.29
N SER A 802 13.37 -3.46 27.44
CA SER A 802 12.39 -3.58 26.36
C SER A 802 11.35 -2.45 26.39
N THR A 803 10.75 -2.20 25.24
CA THR A 803 9.54 -1.39 25.11
C THR A 803 8.44 -2.25 24.48
N GLU A 804 7.31 -2.38 25.16
CA GLU A 804 6.13 -3.08 24.65
C GLU A 804 5.10 -2.07 24.17
N TYR A 805 4.56 -2.30 22.97
CA TYR A 805 3.53 -1.49 22.34
C TYR A 805 2.28 -2.35 22.18
N TYR A 806 1.14 -1.82 22.63
CA TYR A 806 -0.17 -2.45 22.47
C TYR A 806 -1.00 -1.60 21.52
N TYR A 807 -1.55 -2.21 20.47
CA TYR A 807 -2.31 -1.52 19.43
C TYR A 807 -3.77 -1.97 19.43
N ASN A 808 -4.64 -1.13 18.87
CA ASN A 808 -5.93 -1.58 18.36
C ASN A 808 -5.66 -2.46 17.13
N ASN A 809 -6.20 -3.68 17.15
CA ASN A 809 -6.04 -4.64 16.07
C ASN A 809 -7.33 -5.46 15.92
N HIS A 810 -8.09 -5.13 14.89
CA HIS A 810 -9.38 -5.74 14.60
C HIS A 810 -9.47 -6.15 13.14
N GLU A 811 -10.28 -7.14 12.84
CA GLU A 811 -10.60 -7.49 11.46
C GLU A 811 -11.33 -6.32 10.77
N ASN A 812 -11.03 -6.10 9.49
CA ASN A 812 -11.85 -5.24 8.66
C ASN A 812 -13.18 -5.96 8.38
N ALA A 813 -14.23 -5.18 8.12
CA ALA A 813 -15.46 -5.79 7.63
C ALA A 813 -15.28 -6.13 6.16
N THR A 814 -15.38 -7.43 5.84
CA THR A 814 -15.32 -7.96 4.47
C THR A 814 -16.58 -8.75 4.15
N ALA A 815 -16.97 -8.76 2.88
CA ALA A 815 -18.01 -9.62 2.36
C ALA A 815 -17.75 -9.91 0.88
N ASN A 816 -18.18 -11.09 0.42
CA ASN A 816 -17.98 -11.48 -0.99
C ASN A 816 -18.62 -10.45 -1.92
N PHE A 817 -17.83 -10.03 -2.91
CA PHE A 817 -18.20 -9.01 -3.90
C PHE A 817 -18.39 -7.58 -3.36
N PHE A 818 -18.17 -7.32 -2.06
CA PHE A 818 -18.20 -5.97 -1.51
C PHE A 818 -16.78 -5.40 -1.36
N PRO A 819 -16.59 -4.08 -1.52
CA PRO A 819 -15.39 -3.39 -1.06
C PRO A 819 -15.12 -3.62 0.43
N VAL A 820 -13.87 -3.52 0.84
CA VAL A 820 -13.46 -3.66 2.24
C VAL A 820 -13.79 -2.39 3.00
N ILE A 821 -14.41 -2.53 4.18
CA ILE A 821 -14.59 -1.42 5.10
C ILE A 821 -13.52 -1.53 6.19
N LYS A 822 -12.53 -0.64 6.10
CA LYS A 822 -11.41 -0.57 7.05
C LYS A 822 -11.91 -0.21 8.46
N ASN A 823 -11.30 -0.80 9.48
CA ASN A 823 -11.43 -0.30 10.84
C ASN A 823 -10.41 0.83 11.05
N GLN A 824 -10.87 2.08 11.13
CA GLN A 824 -10.01 3.26 11.22
C GLN A 824 -9.24 3.36 12.55
N THR A 825 -9.59 2.54 13.55
CA THR A 825 -8.85 2.50 14.82
C THR A 825 -7.62 1.60 14.76
N ASN A 826 -7.49 0.73 13.75
CA ASN A 826 -6.38 -0.20 13.62
C ASN A 826 -5.03 0.53 13.56
N GLY A 827 -4.05 0.06 14.33
CA GLY A 827 -2.71 0.66 14.42
C GLY A 827 -2.60 1.88 15.35
N LEU A 828 -3.72 2.39 15.90
CA LEU A 828 -3.67 3.34 17.00
C LEU A 828 -3.13 2.65 18.25
N ILE A 829 -2.15 3.27 18.91
CA ILE A 829 -1.52 2.75 20.12
C ILE A 829 -2.48 2.89 21.30
N ARG A 830 -2.71 1.83 22.08
CA ARG A 830 -3.49 1.85 23.33
C ARG A 830 -2.61 1.99 24.56
N GLU A 831 -1.45 1.34 24.56
CA GLU A 831 -0.55 1.34 25.70
C GLU A 831 0.92 1.18 25.25
N LYS A 832 1.82 1.86 25.96
CA LYS A 832 3.28 1.75 25.81
C LYS A 832 3.92 1.48 27.16
N LEU A 833 4.63 0.37 27.29
CA LEU A 833 5.32 -0.04 28.52
C LEU A 833 6.83 -0.05 28.30
N THR A 834 7.59 0.65 29.13
CA THR A 834 9.07 0.61 29.10
C THR A 834 9.59 -0.13 30.31
N LYS A 835 10.49 -1.10 30.10
CA LYS A 835 11.04 -1.98 31.14
C LYS A 835 12.56 -1.97 31.15
N ASP A 836 13.14 -2.18 32.34
CA ASP A 836 14.59 -2.34 32.51
C ASP A 836 15.09 -3.74 32.09
N SER A 837 16.39 -3.98 32.20
CA SER A 837 17.02 -5.28 31.87
C SER A 837 16.55 -6.44 32.77
N ASN A 838 15.98 -6.15 33.94
CA ASN A 838 15.45 -7.14 34.87
C ASN A 838 13.93 -7.33 34.69
N ASN A 839 13.34 -6.76 33.63
CA ASN A 839 11.91 -6.80 33.32
C ASN A 839 11.03 -6.05 34.33
N ASN A 840 11.59 -5.14 35.13
CA ASN A 840 10.81 -4.23 35.97
C ASN A 840 10.22 -3.11 35.11
N LEU A 841 8.97 -2.75 35.38
CA LEU A 841 8.29 -1.66 34.69
C LEU A 841 8.84 -0.31 35.18
N LEU A 842 9.28 0.55 34.24
CA LEU A 842 9.79 1.90 34.51
C LEU A 842 8.76 2.98 34.17
N GLN A 843 8.07 2.81 33.04
CA GLN A 843 7.07 3.75 32.53
C GLN A 843 5.93 3.01 31.85
N ALA A 844 4.70 3.49 32.04
CA ALA A 844 3.52 3.08 31.30
C ALA A 844 2.73 4.30 30.81
N ASP A 845 2.48 4.39 29.51
CA ASP A 845 1.63 5.41 28.90
C ASP A 845 0.37 4.73 28.32
N THR A 846 -0.82 5.17 28.72
CA THR A 846 -2.11 4.68 28.17
C THR A 846 -2.76 5.78 27.33
N TYR A 847 -3.24 5.43 26.15
CA TYR A 847 -3.81 6.36 25.17
C TYR A 847 -5.30 6.06 24.95
N ILE A 848 -6.13 7.09 25.05
CA ILE A 848 -7.58 7.02 24.84
C ILE A 848 -7.94 7.97 23.69
N TYR A 849 -8.78 7.51 22.77
CA TYR A 849 -9.18 8.25 21.58
C TYR A 849 -10.68 8.56 21.59
N LYS A 850 -11.06 9.64 20.92
CA LYS A 850 -12.46 9.96 20.60
C LYS A 850 -12.66 10.16 19.11
N ASN A 851 -13.83 9.77 18.60
CA ASN A 851 -14.27 10.11 17.25
C ASN A 851 -14.96 11.47 17.27
N LEU A 852 -14.46 12.44 16.50
CA LEU A 852 -15.04 13.80 16.43
C LEU A 852 -16.24 13.92 15.47
N ILE A 853 -16.49 12.91 14.63
CA ILE A 853 -17.56 12.94 13.62
C ILE A 853 -18.74 12.07 14.10
N PRO A 854 -19.98 12.61 14.16
CA PRO A 854 -21.16 11.79 14.38
C PRO A 854 -21.33 10.80 13.23
N PHE A 855 -21.81 9.58 13.50
CA PHE A 855 -21.96 8.52 12.48
C PHE A 855 -22.87 8.97 11.32
N ASN A 856 -22.28 9.50 10.25
CA ASN A 856 -22.94 9.77 8.98
C ASN A 856 -22.60 8.63 8.02
N GLN A 857 -23.61 7.86 7.61
CA GLN A 857 -23.45 6.76 6.66
C GLN A 857 -23.81 7.23 5.25
N PHE A 858 -22.85 7.19 4.35
CA PHE A 858 -23.08 7.31 2.90
C PHE A 858 -23.15 5.90 2.31
N TYR A 859 -23.79 5.68 1.15
CA TYR A 859 -23.81 4.36 0.51
C TYR A 859 -23.29 4.42 -0.93
N SER A 860 -22.45 3.45 -1.28
CA SER A 860 -22.07 3.10 -2.65
C SER A 860 -22.91 1.90 -3.10
N VAL A 861 -23.45 1.91 -4.32
CA VAL A 861 -24.43 0.93 -4.81
C VAL A 861 -23.98 0.31 -6.12
N ARG A 862 -23.70 -1.00 -6.11
CA ARG A 862 -23.45 -1.76 -7.34
C ARG A 862 -24.65 -2.64 -7.69
N PRO A 863 -25.33 -2.44 -8.82
CA PRO A 863 -26.29 -3.41 -9.31
C PRO A 863 -25.59 -4.55 -10.07
N GLU A 864 -26.01 -5.79 -9.83
CA GLU A 864 -25.64 -6.96 -10.62
C GLU A 864 -26.90 -7.63 -11.16
N LYS A 865 -26.95 -7.84 -12.48
CA LYS A 865 -28.04 -8.59 -13.13
C LYS A 865 -27.88 -10.07 -12.78
N LYS A 866 -28.91 -10.69 -12.19
CA LYS A 866 -28.89 -12.12 -11.79
C LYS A 866 -29.81 -13.03 -12.62
N PHE A 867 -30.53 -12.44 -13.58
CA PHE A 867 -31.50 -13.13 -14.42
C PHE A 867 -30.93 -13.38 -15.81
N LEU A 868 -30.91 -14.65 -16.23
CA LEU A 868 -30.44 -15.12 -17.54
C LEU A 868 -31.62 -15.77 -18.31
N LEU A 869 -31.71 -15.51 -19.61
CA LEU A 869 -32.75 -16.07 -20.50
C LEU A 869 -32.27 -17.39 -21.12
N GLY A 870 -33.11 -18.42 -21.09
CA GLY A 870 -32.88 -19.72 -21.72
C GLY A 870 -33.26 -19.76 -23.21
N GLY A 871 -32.71 -20.72 -23.97
CA GLY A 871 -33.04 -20.98 -25.40
C GLY A 871 -32.14 -20.28 -26.44
N THR A 872 -32.60 -20.20 -27.71
CA THR A 872 -31.96 -19.40 -28.79
C THR A 872 -32.16 -17.89 -28.63
N GLY A 873 -32.88 -17.46 -27.59
CA GLY A 873 -33.02 -16.07 -27.21
C GLY A 873 -31.64 -15.44 -26.96
N LYS A 874 -31.41 -14.27 -27.57
CA LYS A 874 -30.21 -13.48 -27.31
C LYS A 874 -30.27 -12.97 -25.87
N ASP A 875 -29.25 -13.28 -25.08
CA ASP A 875 -29.02 -12.63 -23.79
C ASP A 875 -28.36 -11.26 -24.11
N PRO A 876 -28.90 -10.12 -23.65
CA PRO A 876 -28.57 -8.79 -24.19
C PRO A 876 -27.20 -8.23 -23.77
N VAL A 877 -26.19 -9.07 -23.50
CA VAL A 877 -24.82 -8.55 -23.36
C VAL A 877 -24.34 -7.95 -24.70
N LEU A 878 -24.96 -8.28 -25.84
CA LEU A 878 -24.74 -7.64 -27.15
C LEU A 878 -26.02 -7.56 -28.00
N ALA A 879 -27.07 -6.86 -27.54
CA ALA A 879 -28.20 -6.53 -28.41
C ALA A 879 -27.96 -5.16 -29.07
N SER A 880 -27.21 -5.15 -30.18
CA SER A 880 -27.13 -4.02 -31.12
C SER A 880 -28.43 -3.82 -31.93
N SER A 881 -29.57 -4.34 -31.47
CA SER A 881 -30.89 -4.23 -32.10
C SER A 881 -31.95 -4.50 -31.03
N GLY A 882 -32.67 -3.47 -30.60
CA GLY A 882 -33.51 -3.49 -29.40
C GLY A 882 -34.65 -4.51 -29.40
N GLU A 883 -34.51 -5.56 -28.58
CA GLU A 883 -35.57 -6.53 -28.26
C GLU A 883 -35.65 -6.76 -26.72
N TYR A 884 -36.88 -6.89 -26.21
CA TYR A 884 -37.34 -6.69 -24.82
C TYR A 884 -37.25 -7.90 -23.86
N ASP A 885 -37.10 -7.62 -22.55
CA ASP A 885 -37.81 -8.28 -21.43
C ASP A 885 -38.00 -7.27 -20.26
N GLY A 886 -39.25 -6.94 -19.93
CA GLY A 886 -39.65 -5.85 -19.03
C GLY A 886 -39.58 -6.17 -17.52
N ILE A 887 -38.88 -7.23 -17.10
CA ILE A 887 -38.76 -7.60 -15.68
C ILE A 887 -37.32 -8.07 -15.35
N SER A 888 -36.38 -7.15 -15.18
CA SER A 888 -35.02 -7.51 -14.74
C SER A 888 -34.94 -7.63 -13.21
N LYS A 889 -34.44 -8.76 -12.68
CA LYS A 889 -34.12 -8.92 -11.25
C LYS A 889 -32.65 -8.58 -10.99
N TYR A 890 -32.43 -7.60 -10.12
CA TYR A 890 -31.09 -7.14 -9.73
C TYR A 890 -30.79 -7.49 -8.27
N HIS A 891 -29.53 -7.80 -8.02
CA HIS A 891 -28.94 -7.67 -6.68
C HIS A 891 -28.28 -6.30 -6.60
N TYR A 892 -28.76 -5.44 -5.70
CA TYR A 892 -28.11 -4.19 -5.35
C TYR A 892 -27.20 -4.43 -4.15
N TYR A 893 -25.89 -4.37 -4.38
CA TYR A 893 -24.86 -4.45 -3.35
C TYR A 893 -24.61 -3.05 -2.80
N ILE A 894 -25.01 -2.83 -1.55
CA ILE A 894 -24.94 -1.54 -0.87
C ILE A 894 -23.81 -1.58 0.15
N THR A 895 -22.84 -0.68 -0.04
CA THR A 895 -21.64 -0.55 0.79
C THR A 895 -21.66 0.78 1.54
N PRO A 896 -21.66 0.79 2.89
CA PRO A 896 -21.54 2.02 3.64
C PRO A 896 -20.14 2.61 3.50
N MET A 897 -20.09 3.90 3.21
CA MET A 897 -18.90 4.72 3.30
C MET A 897 -19.00 5.54 4.57
N MET A 898 -18.03 5.35 5.46
CA MET A 898 -17.99 6.00 6.76
C MET A 898 -16.89 7.05 6.77
N SER A 899 -17.19 8.20 7.33
CA SER A 899 -16.23 9.25 7.67
C SER A 899 -15.99 9.23 9.16
N GLU A 900 -14.75 9.00 9.60
CA GLU A 900 -14.37 8.96 11.01
C GLU A 900 -13.18 9.90 11.26
N SER A 901 -13.04 10.40 12.49
CA SER A 901 -11.93 11.27 12.91
C SER A 901 -11.48 10.90 14.31
N HIS A 902 -10.55 9.95 14.42
CA HIS A 902 -10.03 9.49 15.71
C HIS A 902 -8.88 10.37 16.18
N LYS A 903 -9.09 11.14 17.24
CA LYS A 903 -8.09 12.02 17.84
C LYS A 903 -7.81 11.58 19.28
N ILE A 904 -6.58 11.80 19.75
CA ILE A 904 -6.19 11.49 21.13
C ILE A 904 -7.03 12.36 22.07
N ASP A 905 -7.82 11.73 22.93
CA ASP A 905 -8.61 12.43 23.94
C ASP A 905 -7.83 12.58 25.24
N THR A 906 -7.18 11.50 25.67
CA THR A 906 -6.48 11.44 26.96
C THR A 906 -5.21 10.59 26.85
N ILE A 907 -4.13 11.01 27.51
CA ILE A 907 -2.92 10.20 27.76
C ILE A 907 -2.69 10.11 29.26
N ILE A 908 -2.51 8.90 29.79
CA ILE A 908 -2.21 8.67 31.21
C ILE A 908 -0.76 8.17 31.30
N HIS A 909 0.11 8.94 31.95
CA HIS A 909 1.50 8.58 32.18
C HIS A 909 1.67 8.04 33.60
N LYS A 910 2.36 6.92 33.77
CA LYS A 910 2.77 6.36 35.06
C LYS A 910 4.27 6.09 35.06
N GLN A 911 4.99 6.65 36.01
CA GLN A 911 6.41 6.37 36.26
C GLN A 911 6.56 5.59 37.57
N TYR A 912 7.40 4.56 37.56
CA TYR A 912 7.58 3.63 38.67
C TYR A 912 8.98 3.79 39.28
N PHE A 913 9.04 4.12 40.57
CA PHE A 913 10.30 4.30 41.32
C PHE A 913 10.23 3.57 42.65
N ASN A 914 10.96 2.45 42.80
CA ASN A 914 11.15 1.74 44.08
C ASN A 914 9.86 1.66 44.94
N ASN A 915 8.77 1.13 44.35
CA ASN A 915 7.40 0.99 44.89
C ASN A 915 6.47 2.23 44.89
N ASN A 916 6.95 3.42 44.49
CA ASN A 916 6.09 4.60 44.29
C ASN A 916 5.68 4.74 42.81
N ILE A 917 4.46 5.22 42.59
CA ILE A 917 3.91 5.50 41.26
C ILE A 917 3.61 7.00 41.16
N LEU A 918 4.28 7.68 40.24
CA LEU A 918 3.93 9.05 39.85
C LEU A 918 3.02 8.99 38.63
N GLN A 919 1.83 9.56 38.72
CA GLN A 919 0.88 9.63 37.62
C GLN A 919 0.66 11.08 37.18
N SER A 920 0.69 11.29 35.86
CA SER A 920 0.16 12.50 35.23
C SER A 920 -0.83 12.13 34.12
N VAL A 921 -1.76 13.04 33.84
CA VAL A 921 -2.81 12.86 32.84
C VAL A 921 -2.83 14.07 31.92
N GLU A 922 -2.69 13.83 30.62
CA GLU A 922 -2.93 14.82 29.58
C GLU A 922 -4.32 14.63 28.98
N THR A 923 -5.07 15.72 28.78
CA THR A 923 -6.39 15.69 28.11
C THR A 923 -6.45 16.74 27.02
N PHE A 924 -7.12 16.41 25.91
CA PHE A 924 -7.20 17.23 24.70
C PHE A 924 -8.65 17.43 24.28
N THR A 925 -9.08 18.68 24.14
CA THR A 925 -10.39 19.04 23.58
C THR A 925 -10.19 19.74 22.24
N TYR A 926 -11.10 19.49 21.32
CA TYR A 926 -11.01 19.96 19.94
C TYR A 926 -12.19 20.86 19.59
N ASN A 927 -11.96 21.83 18.71
CA ASN A 927 -13.03 22.64 18.13
C ASN A 927 -13.78 21.88 17.02
N SER A 928 -14.78 22.52 16.40
CA SER A 928 -15.58 21.93 15.30
C SER A 928 -14.77 21.57 14.04
N LYS A 929 -13.54 22.08 13.92
CA LYS A 929 -12.62 21.84 12.80
C LYS A 929 -11.58 20.75 13.12
N GLY A 930 -11.52 20.28 14.37
CA GLY A 930 -10.57 19.25 14.79
C GLY A 930 -9.21 19.77 15.26
N SER A 931 -9.05 21.09 15.42
CA SER A 931 -7.87 21.72 16.03
C SER A 931 -7.96 21.67 17.56
N ILE A 932 -6.82 21.57 18.25
CA ILE A 932 -6.78 21.49 19.72
C ILE A 932 -7.19 22.85 20.29
N TRP A 933 -8.37 22.91 20.90
CA TRP A 933 -8.88 24.10 21.59
C TRP A 933 -8.34 24.22 23.01
N LEU A 934 -8.17 23.08 23.68
CA LEU A 934 -7.76 23.01 25.08
C LEU A 934 -6.89 21.79 25.31
N HIS A 935 -5.72 22.00 25.90
CA HIS A 935 -4.83 20.95 26.41
C HIS A 935 -4.68 21.13 27.92
N THR A 936 -4.76 20.06 28.67
CA THR A 936 -4.55 20.07 30.12
C THR A 936 -3.57 18.98 30.49
N ASN A 937 -2.54 19.32 31.26
CA ASN A 937 -1.63 18.37 31.91
C ASN A 937 -1.85 18.45 33.43
N GLN A 938 -2.26 17.34 34.04
CA GLN A 938 -2.51 17.24 35.48
C GLN A 938 -1.55 16.24 36.11
N ALA A 939 -0.81 16.66 37.13
CA ALA A 939 0.09 15.80 37.90
C ALA A 939 -0.13 16.06 39.40
N SER A 940 -0.57 15.03 40.14
CA SER A 940 -0.92 15.16 41.57
C SER A 940 -1.94 16.31 41.80
N ASN A 941 -1.62 17.29 42.65
CA ASN A 941 -2.46 18.45 42.96
C ASN A 941 -2.24 19.64 41.99
N GLU A 942 -1.36 19.52 41.00
CA GLU A 942 -1.05 20.59 40.05
C GLU A 942 -1.66 20.29 38.68
N LYS A 943 -2.25 21.32 38.07
CA LYS A 943 -2.87 21.26 36.74
C LYS A 943 -2.41 22.45 35.91
N ILE A 944 -1.75 22.19 34.80
CA ILE A 944 -1.42 23.17 33.76
C ILE A 944 -2.45 23.04 32.65
N LYS A 945 -3.04 24.16 32.25
CA LYS A 945 -4.08 24.25 31.23
C LYS A 945 -3.62 25.23 30.16
N THR A 946 -3.63 24.80 28.90
CA THR A 946 -3.30 25.63 27.74
C THR A 946 -4.53 25.74 26.84
N GLU A 947 -5.02 26.95 26.62
CA GLU A 947 -6.13 27.28 25.71
C GLU A 947 -5.58 27.92 24.43
N TYR A 948 -6.16 27.53 23.29
CA TYR A 948 -5.84 28.04 21.98
C TYR A 948 -7.10 28.61 21.33
N GLU A 949 -7.07 29.88 20.94
CA GLU A 949 -8.13 30.48 20.14
C GLU A 949 -7.66 30.68 18.70
N TYR A 950 -8.46 30.22 17.75
CA TYR A 950 -8.19 30.26 16.33
C TYR A 950 -9.02 31.35 15.65
N ALA A 951 -8.82 31.55 14.34
CA ALA A 951 -9.49 32.60 13.58
C ALA A 951 -11.02 32.60 13.71
N ASP A 952 -11.66 31.43 13.77
CA ASP A 952 -13.11 31.28 13.90
C ASP A 952 -13.65 31.77 15.26
N ILE A 953 -12.90 31.51 16.33
CA ILE A 953 -13.28 31.93 17.69
C ILE A 953 -12.98 33.41 17.91
N VAL A 954 -11.84 33.88 17.43
CA VAL A 954 -11.46 35.30 17.50
C VAL A 954 -12.33 36.17 16.56
N GLY A 955 -12.97 35.57 15.56
CA GLY A 955 -13.82 36.25 14.58
C GLY A 955 -13.05 36.93 13.45
N ASN A 956 -11.87 36.42 13.09
CA ASN A 956 -11.06 36.95 11.99
C ASN A 956 -11.54 36.41 10.63
N ALA A 957 -12.57 37.06 10.08
CA ALA A 957 -13.16 36.71 8.79
C ALA A 957 -12.16 36.79 7.61
N TYR A 958 -11.11 37.61 7.71
CA TYR A 958 -10.09 37.70 6.67
C TYR A 958 -9.27 36.40 6.57
N LEU A 959 -8.74 35.88 7.68
CA LEU A 959 -8.01 34.61 7.70
C LEU A 959 -8.90 33.42 7.31
N GLU A 960 -10.16 33.41 7.75
CA GLU A 960 -11.13 32.41 7.33
C GLU A 960 -11.34 32.40 5.80
N SER A 961 -11.40 33.60 5.18
CA SER A 961 -11.49 33.74 3.72
C SER A 961 -10.25 33.22 2.99
N LYS A 962 -9.09 33.18 3.67
CA LYS A 962 -7.84 32.60 3.17
C LYS A 962 -7.66 31.12 3.53
N LYS A 963 -8.66 30.50 4.18
CA LYS A 963 -8.64 29.11 4.64
C LYS A 963 -7.57 28.82 5.70
N MET A 964 -7.21 29.83 6.50
CA MET A 964 -6.20 29.72 7.55
C MET A 964 -6.87 29.51 8.92
N PHE A 965 -7.15 28.26 9.27
CA PHE A 965 -7.85 27.88 10.51
C PHE A 965 -6.95 27.15 11.53
N GLY A 966 -5.79 26.64 11.09
CA GLY A 966 -4.88 25.84 11.90
C GLY A 966 -3.85 26.63 12.71
N ILE A 967 -3.85 27.96 12.61
CA ILE A 967 -2.89 28.84 13.30
C ILE A 967 -3.56 29.42 14.55
N PRO A 968 -3.07 29.10 15.78
CA PRO A 968 -3.60 29.70 16.99
C PRO A 968 -3.23 31.19 17.03
N LEU A 969 -4.23 32.05 17.25
CA LEU A 969 -4.08 33.50 17.35
C LEU A 969 -3.93 33.94 18.81
N VAL A 970 -4.60 33.27 19.74
CA VAL A 970 -4.45 33.52 21.18
C VAL A 970 -3.98 32.24 21.85
N THR A 971 -3.01 32.35 22.75
CA THR A 971 -2.57 31.23 23.61
C THR A 971 -2.58 31.68 25.07
N ARG A 972 -3.32 30.95 25.91
CA ARG A 972 -3.37 31.18 27.36
C ARG A 972 -2.85 29.96 28.11
N VAL A 973 -1.94 30.18 29.06
CA VAL A 973 -1.46 29.12 29.96
C VAL A 973 -1.86 29.47 31.39
N GLU A 974 -2.59 28.56 32.05
CA GLU A 974 -3.04 28.67 33.44
C GLU A 974 -2.45 27.53 34.26
N ARG A 975 -2.10 27.81 35.51
CA ARG A 975 -1.67 26.83 36.50
C ARG A 975 -2.63 26.84 37.68
N THR A 976 -3.16 25.68 38.01
CA THR A 976 -3.94 25.46 39.23
C THR A 976 -3.13 24.61 40.19
N ALA A 977 -2.83 25.13 41.37
CA ALA A 977 -2.21 24.41 42.46
C ALA A 977 -2.97 24.73 43.76
N ASP A 978 -3.25 23.72 44.59
CA ASP A 978 -3.98 23.87 45.85
C ASP A 978 -5.33 24.62 45.71
N ASN A 979 -6.08 24.31 44.64
CA ASN A 979 -7.34 24.96 44.25
C ASN A 979 -7.24 26.46 43.88
N ILE A 980 -6.05 27.01 43.71
CA ILE A 980 -5.82 28.38 43.25
C ILE A 980 -5.36 28.33 41.79
N THR A 981 -6.16 28.90 40.88
CA THR A 981 -5.80 29.06 39.47
C THR A 981 -5.15 30.42 39.23
N LYS A 982 -4.00 30.43 38.54
CA LYS A 982 -3.32 31.64 38.08
C LYS A 982 -2.94 31.52 36.61
N THR A 983 -3.14 32.57 35.84
CA THR A 983 -2.58 32.72 34.49
C THR A 983 -1.07 32.92 34.59
N LEU A 984 -0.32 32.09 33.86
CA LEU A 984 1.14 32.16 33.73
C LEU A 984 1.56 32.94 32.47
N SER A 985 0.77 32.84 31.41
CA SER A 985 0.95 33.63 30.19
C SER A 985 -0.36 33.79 29.44
N LEU A 986 -0.49 34.91 28.74
CA LEU A 986 -1.51 35.15 27.73
C LEU A 986 -0.85 35.95 26.61
N SER A 987 -0.78 35.36 25.42
CA SER A 987 -0.23 36.01 24.23
C SER A 987 -1.22 35.99 23.08
N GLU A 988 -1.14 37.01 22.24
CA GLU A 988 -1.99 37.18 21.06
C GLU A 988 -1.18 37.62 19.85
N ILE A 989 -1.32 36.91 18.74
CA ILE A 989 -0.76 37.27 17.43
C ILE A 989 -1.85 37.96 16.62
N LYS A 990 -1.63 39.23 16.29
CA LYS A 990 -2.56 40.02 15.49
C LYS A 990 -2.28 39.84 14.00
N TYR A 991 -3.35 39.54 13.26
CA TYR A 991 -3.40 39.48 11.80
C TYR A 991 -4.41 40.50 11.28
N PRO A 992 -4.31 40.94 10.01
CA PRO A 992 -5.33 41.78 9.41
C PRO A 992 -6.73 41.18 9.52
N GLU A 993 -7.74 42.01 9.71
CA GLU A 993 -9.16 41.63 9.78
C GLU A 993 -9.90 41.89 8.45
N SER A 994 -9.27 42.59 7.50
CA SER A 994 -9.82 42.87 6.18
C SER A 994 -8.75 42.97 5.09
N ASN A 995 -9.15 42.87 3.81
CA ASN A 995 -8.23 43.10 2.69
C ASN A 995 -7.65 44.54 2.70
N ALA A 996 -8.40 45.53 3.17
CA ALA A 996 -7.95 46.92 3.24
C ALA A 996 -6.85 47.09 4.31
N GLU A 997 -7.02 46.48 5.47
CA GLU A 997 -5.99 46.47 6.51
C GLU A 997 -4.75 45.69 6.08
N ALA A 998 -4.94 44.52 5.44
CA ALA A 998 -3.82 43.75 4.91
C ALA A 998 -2.99 44.57 3.91
N ALA A 999 -3.64 45.32 3.01
CA ALA A 999 -2.95 46.20 2.07
C ALA A 999 -2.11 47.29 2.77
N GLN A 1000 -2.54 47.77 3.93
CA GLN A 1000 -1.84 48.81 4.70
C GLN A 1000 -0.72 48.26 5.58
N LYS A 1001 -0.95 47.13 6.27
CA LYS A 1001 -0.03 46.61 7.30
C LYS A 1001 0.90 45.49 6.81
N THR A 1002 0.45 44.70 5.84
CA THR A 1002 1.10 43.43 5.48
C THR A 1002 1.22 43.23 3.98
N ALA A 1003 1.29 44.33 3.21
CA ALA A 1003 1.41 44.33 1.75
C ALA A 1003 0.33 43.50 1.01
N GLY A 1004 -0.85 43.36 1.63
CA GLY A 1004 -1.99 42.58 1.11
C GLY A 1004 -1.93 41.08 1.44
N LEU A 1005 -0.93 40.64 2.20
CA LEU A 1005 -0.68 39.23 2.54
C LEU A 1005 -1.24 38.86 3.92
N PRO A 1006 -1.62 37.60 4.14
CA PRO A 1006 -2.10 37.12 5.44
C PRO A 1006 -0.93 36.80 6.39
N LEU A 1007 -0.19 37.85 6.75
CA LEU A 1007 0.95 37.80 7.66
C LEU A 1007 0.59 38.48 9.00
N PRO A 1008 1.27 38.13 10.11
CA PRO A 1008 1.04 38.81 11.37
C PRO A 1008 1.58 40.25 11.32
N TYR A 1009 0.98 41.18 12.06
CA TYR A 1009 1.50 42.54 12.21
C TYR A 1009 1.87 42.90 13.66
N SER A 1010 1.48 42.09 14.65
CA SER A 1010 1.89 42.31 16.04
C SER A 1010 1.82 41.04 16.90
N LEU A 1011 2.68 40.96 17.91
CA LEU A 1011 2.61 39.98 19.00
C LEU A 1011 2.43 40.75 20.32
N LEU A 1012 1.31 40.50 20.99
CA LEU A 1012 0.96 41.08 22.28
C LEU A 1012 1.20 40.06 23.39
N ASP A 1013 1.74 40.52 24.52
CA ASP A 1013 1.79 39.77 25.77
C ASP A 1013 1.02 40.54 26.84
N TYR A 1014 0.05 39.88 27.47
CA TYR A 1014 -0.80 40.50 28.48
C TYR A 1014 -0.19 40.36 29.88
N ASN A 1015 -0.39 41.38 30.71
CA ASN A 1015 0.10 41.41 32.07
C ASN A 1015 -0.67 40.42 32.94
N VAL A 1016 -0.01 39.33 33.29
CA VAL A 1016 -0.60 38.26 34.10
C VAL A 1016 -0.99 38.70 35.51
N ASN A 1017 -0.37 39.75 36.07
CA ASN A 1017 -0.77 40.27 37.38
C ASN A 1017 -2.11 40.98 37.32
N ASP A 1018 -2.39 41.72 36.25
CA ASP A 1018 -3.69 42.37 36.06
C ASP A 1018 -4.78 41.31 35.94
N ILE A 1019 -4.55 40.27 35.12
CA ILE A 1019 -5.46 39.14 34.94
C ILE A 1019 -5.70 38.43 36.28
N ASN A 1020 -4.65 38.06 37.00
CA ASN A 1020 -4.76 37.33 38.27
C ASN A 1020 -5.39 38.17 39.40
N ASN A 1021 -5.41 39.49 39.28
CA ASN A 1021 -6.06 40.40 40.23
C ASN A 1021 -7.41 40.94 39.71
N ASN A 1022 -7.97 40.34 38.64
CA ASN A 1022 -9.24 40.73 38.01
C ASN A 1022 -9.31 42.21 37.58
N ILE A 1023 -8.20 42.78 37.11
CA ILE A 1023 -8.14 44.13 36.54
C ILE A 1023 -8.46 44.03 35.04
N TYR A 1024 -9.55 44.65 34.60
CA TYR A 1024 -10.05 44.57 33.22
C TYR A 1024 -10.28 45.94 32.56
N PRO A 1025 -9.86 46.13 31.29
CA PRO A 1025 -9.05 45.21 30.49
C PRO A 1025 -7.62 45.11 31.04
N PRO A 1026 -6.99 43.91 31.01
CA PRO A 1026 -5.61 43.76 31.48
C PRO A 1026 -4.68 44.61 30.62
N SER A 1027 -3.70 45.25 31.26
CA SER A 1027 -2.64 45.91 30.49
C SER A 1027 -1.91 44.88 29.64
N PHE A 1028 -1.46 45.31 28.46
CA PHE A 1028 -0.66 44.49 27.57
C PHE A 1028 0.57 45.27 27.13
N MET A 1029 1.57 44.54 26.69
CA MET A 1029 2.75 45.07 26.04
C MET A 1029 2.84 44.50 24.64
N VAL A 1030 3.15 45.37 23.68
CA VAL A 1030 3.51 44.93 22.33
C VAL A 1030 4.92 44.37 22.43
N ASN A 1031 5.06 43.05 22.35
CA ASN A 1031 6.38 42.41 22.41
C ASN A 1031 7.13 42.62 21.08
N PHE A 1032 6.41 42.50 19.97
CA PHE A 1032 6.88 42.85 18.63
C PHE A 1032 5.77 43.49 17.81
N SER A 1033 6.12 44.51 17.03
CA SER A 1033 5.31 45.04 15.94
C SER A 1033 6.02 44.74 14.62
N TYR A 1034 5.35 44.09 13.68
CA TYR A 1034 5.88 43.84 12.34
C TYR A 1034 5.37 44.96 11.43
N ASP A 1035 6.12 46.05 11.39
CA ASP A 1035 5.65 47.34 10.88
C ASP A 1035 5.54 47.40 9.35
N GLN A 1036 6.38 46.64 8.65
CA GLN A 1036 6.45 46.69 7.19
C GLN A 1036 6.95 45.39 6.57
N TYR A 1037 6.26 44.94 5.53
CA TYR A 1037 6.64 43.82 4.68
C TYR A 1037 6.83 44.27 3.22
N ASP A 1038 7.66 43.56 2.47
CA ASP A 1038 7.66 43.67 1.00
C ASP A 1038 6.57 42.80 0.35
N ILE A 1039 6.42 42.93 -0.97
CA ILE A 1039 5.44 42.17 -1.75
C ILE A 1039 5.69 40.65 -1.79
N LYS A 1040 6.88 40.18 -1.38
CA LYS A 1040 7.24 38.76 -1.29
C LYS A 1040 6.97 38.19 0.12
N GLY A 1041 6.55 39.04 1.06
CA GLY A 1041 6.33 38.68 2.46
C GLY A 1041 7.59 38.75 3.32
N ASN A 1042 8.66 39.38 2.85
CA ASN A 1042 9.87 39.59 3.63
C ASN A 1042 9.66 40.75 4.62
N LEU A 1043 10.03 40.55 5.88
CA LEU A 1043 9.94 41.59 6.92
C LEU A 1043 11.00 42.68 6.69
N GLN A 1044 10.59 43.92 6.42
CA GLN A 1044 11.47 45.06 6.18
C GLN A 1044 11.66 45.94 7.42
N GLN A 1045 10.67 45.95 8.33
CA GLN A 1045 10.77 46.68 9.59
C GLN A 1045 10.00 45.96 10.68
N TYR A 1046 10.59 45.94 11.88
CA TYR A 1046 9.86 45.62 13.10
C TYR A 1046 10.29 46.52 14.25
N SER A 1047 9.42 46.69 15.24
CA SER A 1047 9.72 47.39 16.49
C SER A 1047 9.70 46.40 17.65
N SER A 1048 10.74 46.47 18.51
CA SER A 1048 10.82 45.63 19.71
C SER A 1048 9.91 46.14 20.82
N LYS A 1049 9.85 45.40 21.93
CA LYS A 1049 9.16 45.79 23.18
C LYS A 1049 9.42 47.23 23.63
N ASP A 1050 10.65 47.72 23.47
CA ASP A 1050 11.05 49.06 23.92
C ASP A 1050 10.67 50.16 22.90
N GLY A 1051 9.92 49.80 21.85
CA GLY A 1051 9.54 50.71 20.76
C GLY A 1051 10.69 51.07 19.82
N VAL A 1052 11.83 50.39 19.92
CA VAL A 1052 13.00 50.66 19.09
C VAL A 1052 12.80 50.03 17.70
N PRO A 1053 12.71 50.84 16.63
CA PRO A 1053 12.54 50.32 15.29
C PRO A 1053 13.82 49.65 14.81
N THR A 1054 13.67 48.56 14.05
CA THR A 1054 14.75 47.86 13.37
C THR A 1054 14.39 47.68 11.92
N ALA A 1055 15.17 48.28 11.03
CA ALA A 1055 15.06 48.09 9.59
C ALA A 1055 15.90 46.88 9.15
N ILE A 1056 15.34 46.07 8.25
CA ILE A 1056 16.02 44.98 7.56
C ILE A 1056 16.06 45.34 6.07
N ILE A 1057 17.27 45.42 5.53
CA ILE A 1057 17.49 45.63 4.11
C ILE A 1057 17.71 44.28 3.47
N TRP A 1058 16.88 43.98 2.48
CA TRP A 1058 16.99 42.77 1.68
C TRP A 1058 17.76 43.08 0.41
N GLY A 1059 18.75 42.25 0.13
CA GLY A 1059 19.53 42.26 -1.10
C GLY A 1059 19.45 40.90 -1.77
N TYR A 1060 20.38 40.65 -2.70
CA TYR A 1060 20.37 39.43 -3.50
C TYR A 1060 18.98 39.23 -4.16
N ASN A 1061 18.43 40.25 -4.81
CA ASN A 1061 17.09 40.31 -5.42
C ASN A 1061 15.95 40.00 -4.43
N ASN A 1062 16.03 40.58 -3.23
CA ASN A 1062 15.08 40.43 -2.13
C ASN A 1062 14.94 38.99 -1.60
N THR A 1063 16.06 38.29 -1.42
CA THR A 1063 16.03 36.91 -0.90
C THR A 1063 16.93 36.67 0.30
N GLN A 1064 17.87 37.58 0.58
CA GLN A 1064 18.71 37.51 1.77
C GLN A 1064 18.78 38.88 2.46
N PRO A 1065 18.77 38.94 3.80
CA PRO A 1065 18.94 40.19 4.52
C PRO A 1065 20.42 40.62 4.50
N ILE A 1066 20.74 41.75 3.89
CA ILE A 1066 22.13 42.26 3.76
C ILE A 1066 22.51 43.27 4.84
N ALA A 1067 21.52 43.88 5.50
CA ALA A 1067 21.76 44.77 6.62
C ALA A 1067 20.60 44.74 7.63
N LYS A 1068 20.94 44.77 8.92
CA LYS A 1068 20.04 44.99 10.05
C LYS A 1068 20.45 46.28 10.74
N ILE A 1069 19.56 47.26 10.79
CA ILE A 1069 19.81 48.59 11.37
C ILE A 1069 18.89 48.77 12.58
N VAL A 1070 19.45 48.67 13.78
CA VAL A 1070 18.71 48.89 15.03
C VAL A 1070 18.71 50.38 15.36
N GLY A 1071 17.54 50.93 15.67
CA GLY A 1071 17.30 52.33 16.00
C GLY A 1071 16.81 53.18 14.84
N ALA A 1072 16.68 52.63 13.62
CA ALA A 1072 16.19 53.34 12.44
C ALA A 1072 14.92 52.70 11.87
N THR A 1073 14.03 53.54 11.33
CA THR A 1073 12.90 53.09 10.50
C THR A 1073 13.36 52.82 9.07
N TYR A 1074 12.65 51.97 8.34
CA TYR A 1074 12.95 51.65 6.94
C TYR A 1074 12.92 52.90 6.05
N ALA A 1075 11.94 53.80 6.27
CA ALA A 1075 11.82 55.04 5.52
C ALA A 1075 13.03 55.99 5.69
N GLN A 1076 13.68 55.99 6.85
CA GLN A 1076 14.89 56.79 7.10
C GLN A 1076 16.11 56.24 6.38
N VAL A 1077 16.17 54.94 6.10
CA VAL A 1077 17.35 54.29 5.52
C VAL A 1077 17.18 53.95 4.04
N SER A 1078 15.95 53.81 3.54
CA SER A 1078 15.66 53.28 2.20
C SER A 1078 16.26 54.10 1.05
N SER A 1079 16.48 55.40 1.22
CA SER A 1079 17.15 56.24 0.20
C SER A 1079 18.65 56.01 0.10
N PHE A 1080 19.27 55.36 1.08
CA PHE A 1080 20.73 55.17 1.17
C PHE A 1080 21.19 53.76 0.78
N VAL A 1081 20.26 52.83 0.55
CA VAL A 1081 20.59 51.41 0.38
C VAL A 1081 20.80 50.97 -1.06
N ALA A 1082 20.52 51.85 -2.04
CA ALA A 1082 20.61 51.49 -3.46
C ALA A 1082 21.95 50.89 -3.85
N ALA A 1083 23.06 51.46 -3.37
CA ALA A 1083 24.41 50.97 -3.67
C ALA A 1083 24.68 49.58 -3.09
N ILE A 1084 24.26 49.30 -1.84
CA ILE A 1084 24.46 47.98 -1.21
C ILE A 1084 23.56 46.92 -1.83
N VAL A 1085 22.33 47.28 -2.22
CA VAL A 1085 21.39 46.38 -2.91
C VAL A 1085 21.95 46.03 -4.29
N SER A 1086 22.30 47.02 -5.12
CA SER A 1086 22.87 46.76 -6.46
C SER A 1086 24.17 45.96 -6.41
N ALA A 1087 25.05 46.24 -5.44
CA ALA A 1087 26.26 45.45 -5.25
C ALA A 1087 25.94 44.00 -4.87
N SER A 1088 24.97 43.79 -3.96
CA SER A 1088 24.55 42.45 -3.56
C SER A 1088 23.84 41.68 -4.68
N ASP A 1089 23.09 42.35 -5.54
CA ASP A 1089 22.40 41.73 -6.68
C ASP A 1089 23.39 41.31 -7.77
N THR A 1090 24.47 42.08 -7.92
CA THR A 1090 25.60 41.71 -8.79
C THR A 1090 26.34 40.49 -8.22
N ASP A 1091 26.61 40.49 -6.91
CA ASP A 1091 27.23 39.38 -6.19
C ASP A 1091 26.38 38.10 -6.25
N ALA A 1092 25.05 38.24 -6.19
CA ALA A 1092 24.10 37.12 -6.31
C ALA A 1092 24.23 36.33 -7.62
N SER A 1093 24.79 36.96 -8.65
CA SER A 1093 25.01 36.36 -9.98
C SER A 1093 26.39 35.72 -10.12
N ALA A 1094 27.25 35.86 -9.12
CA ALA A 1094 28.60 35.34 -9.13
C ALA A 1094 28.66 33.86 -8.69
N VAL A 1095 29.83 33.24 -8.88
CA VAL A 1095 30.08 31.87 -8.42
C VAL A 1095 30.23 31.81 -6.90
N PRO A 1096 29.95 30.67 -6.26
CA PRO A 1096 30.35 30.47 -4.86
C PRO A 1096 31.81 30.84 -4.62
N ASN A 1097 32.10 31.52 -3.51
CA ASN A 1097 33.44 32.01 -3.16
C ASN A 1097 34.04 33.01 -4.18
N ASN A 1098 33.22 33.72 -4.96
CA ASN A 1098 33.68 34.81 -5.82
C ASN A 1098 34.37 35.94 -5.03
N ASP A 1099 35.04 36.85 -5.73
CA ASP A 1099 35.50 38.09 -5.08
C ASP A 1099 34.29 38.97 -4.69
N GLU A 1100 34.07 39.16 -3.38
CA GLU A 1100 33.01 40.01 -2.82
C GLU A 1100 33.52 41.42 -2.44
N SER A 1101 34.74 41.79 -2.84
CA SER A 1101 35.39 43.05 -2.40
C SER A 1101 34.55 44.29 -2.72
N ALA A 1102 33.85 44.31 -3.85
CA ALA A 1102 32.95 45.41 -4.22
C ALA A 1102 31.74 45.51 -3.29
N LEU A 1103 31.12 44.38 -2.93
CA LEU A 1103 30.01 44.32 -1.99
C LEU A 1103 30.45 44.72 -0.57
N LEU A 1104 31.57 44.18 -0.10
CA LEU A 1104 32.13 44.54 1.20
C LEU A 1104 32.46 46.04 1.29
N THR A 1105 33.03 46.61 0.23
CA THR A 1105 33.31 48.05 0.15
C THR A 1105 32.02 48.87 0.22
N ALA A 1106 30.97 48.48 -0.50
CA ALA A 1106 29.67 49.15 -0.45
C ALA A 1106 29.04 49.08 0.96
N LEU A 1107 29.08 47.91 1.60
CA LEU A 1107 28.57 47.71 2.97
C LEU A 1107 29.38 48.50 4.00
N ASP A 1108 30.70 48.54 3.88
CA ASP A 1108 31.56 49.31 4.79
C ASP A 1108 31.36 50.82 4.61
N ASN A 1109 31.15 51.30 3.38
CA ASN A 1109 30.81 52.69 3.11
C ASN A 1109 29.44 53.05 3.71
N PHE A 1110 28.44 52.19 3.54
CA PHE A 1110 27.11 52.39 4.14
C PHE A 1110 27.19 52.46 5.68
N ARG A 1111 27.97 51.58 6.31
CA ARG A 1111 28.17 51.58 7.77
C ARG A 1111 28.92 52.82 8.29
N LYS A 1112 29.81 53.39 7.47
CA LYS A 1112 30.63 54.57 7.82
C LYS A 1112 30.01 55.90 7.38
N ASP A 1113 28.87 55.87 6.70
CA ASP A 1113 28.17 57.07 6.25
C ASP A 1113 27.81 57.95 7.47
N SER A 1114 28.06 59.25 7.37
CA SER A 1114 27.77 60.21 8.44
C SER A 1114 26.29 60.24 8.82
N ASN A 1115 25.38 59.96 7.87
CA ASN A 1115 23.93 59.88 8.12
C ASN A 1115 23.54 58.61 8.89
N MET A 1116 24.46 57.63 9.01
CA MET A 1116 24.24 56.33 9.63
C MET A 1116 24.94 56.17 10.99
N ALA A 1117 25.77 57.15 11.39
CA ALA A 1117 26.63 57.08 12.58
C ALA A 1117 25.88 56.90 13.92
N GLY A 1118 24.57 57.21 13.97
CA GLY A 1118 23.73 57.06 15.16
C GLY A 1118 23.08 55.69 15.34
N TYR A 1119 23.23 54.76 14.39
CA TYR A 1119 22.53 53.48 14.38
C TYR A 1119 23.47 52.29 14.56
N GLN A 1120 22.94 51.20 15.14
CA GLN A 1120 23.69 49.95 15.24
C GLN A 1120 23.44 49.11 13.98
N ILE A 1121 24.47 49.01 13.13
CA ILE A 1121 24.37 48.35 11.83
C ILE A 1121 25.15 47.04 11.84
N THR A 1122 24.44 45.95 11.62
CA THR A 1122 25.01 44.65 11.26
C THR A 1122 24.82 44.42 9.78
N THR A 1123 25.89 44.08 9.05
CA THR A 1123 25.80 43.69 7.64
C THR A 1123 26.14 42.23 7.44
N TYR A 1124 25.58 41.65 6.37
CA TYR A 1124 25.71 40.25 6.04
C TYR A 1124 26.06 40.11 4.56
N THR A 1125 26.96 39.19 4.25
CA THR A 1125 27.16 38.69 2.89
C THR A 1125 26.91 37.20 2.85
N TYR A 1126 26.55 36.68 1.68
CA TYR A 1126 26.16 35.29 1.49
C TYR A 1126 26.83 34.74 0.26
N ASP A 1127 27.14 33.44 0.30
CA ASP A 1127 27.19 32.64 -0.92
C ASP A 1127 25.78 32.04 -1.09
N PRO A 1128 24.96 32.54 -2.05
CA PRO A 1128 23.59 32.08 -2.19
C PRO A 1128 23.49 30.55 -2.27
N LEU A 1129 22.57 29.97 -1.49
CA LEU A 1129 22.31 28.52 -1.40
C LEU A 1129 23.39 27.69 -0.69
N ILE A 1130 24.45 28.31 -0.18
CA ILE A 1130 25.43 27.70 0.74
C ILE A 1130 25.20 28.23 2.16
N GLY A 1131 25.26 29.56 2.32
CA GLY A 1131 25.00 30.19 3.61
C GLY A 1131 25.65 31.56 3.74
N VAL A 1132 25.70 32.06 4.98
CA VAL A 1132 26.36 33.32 5.32
C VAL A 1132 27.85 33.19 5.06
N ARG A 1133 28.44 34.19 4.41
CA ARG A 1133 29.87 34.27 4.13
C ARG A 1133 30.58 35.21 5.09
N SER A 1134 29.98 36.34 5.40
CA SER A 1134 30.47 37.23 6.45
C SER A 1134 29.35 37.88 7.24
N ILE A 1135 29.62 38.15 8.52
CA ILE A 1135 28.79 38.99 9.37
C ILE A 1135 29.68 40.10 9.91
N THR A 1136 29.32 41.35 9.68
CA THR A 1136 30.01 42.49 10.28
C THR A 1136 29.09 43.12 11.34
N PRO A 1137 29.26 42.78 12.64
CA PRO A 1137 28.47 43.35 13.73
C PRO A 1137 28.74 44.86 13.91
N PRO A 1138 27.97 45.57 14.76
CA PRO A 1138 28.14 47.00 14.98
C PRO A 1138 29.54 47.40 15.47
N SER A 1139 30.26 46.49 16.14
CA SER A 1139 31.65 46.70 16.56
C SER A 1139 32.63 46.87 15.39
N GLY A 1140 32.26 46.44 14.17
CA GLY A 1140 33.12 46.47 12.99
C GLY A 1140 34.09 45.30 12.87
N VAL A 1141 34.15 44.42 13.87
CA VAL A 1141 34.99 43.21 13.82
C VAL A 1141 34.27 42.14 13.02
N ARG A 1142 34.63 41.99 11.75
CA ARG A 1142 33.99 41.05 10.81
C ARG A 1142 34.26 39.60 11.18
N GLU A 1143 33.22 38.79 11.14
CA GLU A 1143 33.27 37.33 11.20
C GLU A 1143 33.19 36.76 9.77
N ILE A 1144 34.05 35.81 9.44
CA ILE A 1144 34.11 35.10 8.16
C ILE A 1144 33.72 33.65 8.39
N TYR A 1145 32.77 33.17 7.61
CA TYR A 1145 32.18 31.83 7.71
C TYR A 1145 32.72 30.98 6.56
N LEU A 1146 33.46 29.93 6.90
CA LEU A 1146 34.11 29.05 5.94
C LEU A 1146 33.39 27.71 5.89
N TYR A 1147 33.15 27.19 4.70
CA TYR A 1147 32.46 25.93 4.46
C TYR A 1147 33.45 24.85 4.02
N ASP A 1148 33.13 23.59 4.30
CA ASP A 1148 33.85 22.45 3.76
C ASP A 1148 33.43 22.14 2.30
N ALA A 1149 34.06 21.15 1.67
CA ALA A 1149 33.76 20.78 0.30
C ALA A 1149 32.31 20.28 0.08
N ALA A 1150 31.61 19.91 1.16
CA ALA A 1150 30.20 19.50 1.15
C ALA A 1150 29.24 20.68 1.37
N ASN A 1151 29.75 21.92 1.38
CA ASN A 1151 29.01 23.16 1.67
C ASN A 1151 28.41 23.21 3.08
N ARG A 1152 29.09 22.61 4.07
CA ARG A 1152 28.69 22.67 5.49
C ARG A 1152 29.63 23.62 6.24
N LEU A 1153 29.11 24.38 7.20
CA LEU A 1153 29.90 25.37 7.94
C LEU A 1153 31.03 24.67 8.69
N LYS A 1154 32.29 24.94 8.35
CA LYS A 1154 33.47 24.30 8.92
C LYS A 1154 34.10 25.15 10.03
N GLU A 1155 34.30 26.43 9.77
CA GLU A 1155 35.01 27.34 10.66
C GLU A 1155 34.38 28.74 10.63
N ILE A 1156 34.48 29.47 11.74
CA ILE A 1156 34.21 30.90 11.81
C ILE A 1156 35.51 31.58 12.26
N ARG A 1157 35.96 32.59 11.51
CA ARG A 1157 37.22 33.31 11.72
C ARG A 1157 37.00 34.81 11.82
N GLU A 1158 37.91 35.50 12.50
CA GLU A 1158 37.89 36.95 12.67
C GLU A 1158 38.68 37.66 11.57
N GLY A 1159 38.07 38.67 10.94
CA GLY A 1159 38.70 39.63 10.02
C GLY A 1159 38.96 39.13 8.60
N SER A 1160 39.55 37.94 8.45
CA SER A 1160 39.87 37.35 7.15
C SER A 1160 39.77 35.82 7.17
N GLN A 1161 39.80 35.19 5.99
CA GLN A 1161 39.82 33.72 5.87
C GLN A 1161 41.04 33.07 6.57
N SER A 1162 42.14 33.81 6.77
CA SER A 1162 43.34 33.36 7.50
C SER A 1162 43.44 33.93 8.91
N GLY A 1163 42.42 34.66 9.36
CA GLY A 1163 42.40 35.30 10.67
C GLY A 1163 42.19 34.34 11.83
N LYS A 1164 42.02 34.91 13.03
CA LYS A 1164 41.90 34.15 14.29
C LYS A 1164 40.67 33.23 14.24
N LEU A 1165 40.86 31.96 14.55
CA LEU A 1165 39.76 30.99 14.67
C LEU A 1165 38.87 31.35 15.87
N LEU A 1166 37.57 31.55 15.62
CA LEU A 1166 36.56 31.83 16.64
C LEU A 1166 35.80 30.56 17.03
N LYS A 1167 35.37 29.78 16.03
CA LYS A 1167 34.66 28.51 16.21
C LYS A 1167 35.03 27.53 15.10
N GLU A 1168 35.04 26.25 15.45
CA GLU A 1168 35.22 25.14 14.51
C GLU A 1168 34.08 24.13 14.71
N PHE A 1169 33.61 23.55 13.61
CA PHE A 1169 32.52 22.59 13.58
C PHE A 1169 33.00 21.27 13.01
N ASN A 1170 32.86 20.22 13.81
CA ASN A 1170 33.16 18.86 13.41
C ASN A 1170 31.85 18.07 13.30
N TYR A 1171 31.51 17.64 12.09
CA TYR A 1171 30.28 16.90 11.80
C TYR A 1171 30.48 15.41 12.03
N ASN A 1172 30.03 14.94 13.20
CA ASN A 1172 29.90 13.52 13.50
C ASN A 1172 28.45 13.13 13.21
N TYR A 1173 28.17 12.42 12.11
CA TYR A 1173 26.81 11.96 11.88
C TYR A 1173 26.47 10.84 12.86
N LYS A 1174 25.30 10.95 13.47
CA LYS A 1174 24.71 9.86 14.25
C LYS A 1174 24.05 8.90 13.25
N ASN A 1175 24.47 7.64 13.28
CA ASN A 1175 23.89 6.55 12.49
C ASN A 1175 22.46 6.25 12.96
#